data_AF-H2AML0-F1
#
_entry.id   AF-H2AML0-F1
#
_cell.length_a   1.000
_cell.length_b   1.000
_cell.length_c   1.000
_cell.angle_alpha   90.00
_cell.angle_beta   90.00
_cell.angle_gamma   90.00
#
_symmetry.space_group_name_H-M   'P 1'
#
loop_
_entity.id
_entity.type
_entity.pdbx_description
1 polymer ?
#
loop_
_entity_poly.entity_id
_entity_poly.type
_entity_poly.pdbx_seq_one_letter_code
_entity_poly.pdbx_strand_id
1 'polypeptide(L)'
;MAQSNEVSVSEVSKLLENRPIFKTSLSSSLLNSERSFSLPILAQDSSIYKKNQLRWGSVASSQYHSLPLLFFDDSAYENVIISNSGQFLCLYDKKSLSLIEIPWGYDGAVTSIKSSFQRVFRDVNKSSDIKKILFHPKAADDGCVVILFENDVICLFDLRKSEKLFLNKTANKLGIETRVTDIEDMEFSQDGLTLYMLSVTDGGDIYAFYPCLPPKLSLKKSVLEDLFNKSRILYDSLDSTVSIEVRKNVLKQIKFIASLRDSSSDETKNSCLEISNDFRQVKAQGPFTVAPYPEKLYEATAKEIYTLDIGNNNELFAITFDNGTVTLLLKDLELSMSWNADNYVYNNSFVLIESVEMGPESIKLLKSSSLTGQMFISQNHSSVRKIDTTAWSFKVSKCITNSDLTSLIDVDFKSKISDLDIKENVDCYGVWSLRGERGILFVSNSSVISRTLPESDSSFVIKLDEMSRSKNIEDPVTKKYEVSFTQPISEIMNLNDSFQRICRHPFKKIISPEERQTVLSNDSNETQLATLTEISNDLVSNIVEGQSLGLVLRNRLYEQQYELTKQLKESIQLIEKQSLLKSSYDDKMVRWNKNLKKQDELIQRFNALNGNLAKIHESKEISKTPISEKEVEWFKEVRNQILKFNDFVHVHRNMQEQINFLRKGLSRIESKVGQRSSHLTSEWAEFKKILETDTNIIKECNEELTKAHTQLDAEV
;
A
#
# COMPACT_ATOMS: atom_id res chain seq x y z
N MET A 1 -21.47 7.58 -33.66
CA MET A 1 -21.52 6.28 -32.98
C MET A 1 -20.11 5.79 -32.76
N ALA A 2 -19.57 6.02 -31.57
CA ALA A 2 -18.41 5.31 -31.03
C ALA A 2 -18.67 5.28 -29.52
N GLN A 3 -19.03 4.09 -29.02
CA GLN A 3 -19.40 3.87 -27.63
C GLN A 3 -18.20 4.18 -26.72
N SER A 4 -18.41 5.12 -25.79
CA SER A 4 -17.60 5.27 -24.60
C SER A 4 -17.85 4.06 -23.71
N ASN A 5 -16.92 3.11 -23.69
CA ASN A 5 -16.95 2.00 -22.75
C ASN A 5 -16.65 2.54 -21.34
N GLU A 6 -17.71 2.84 -20.58
CA GLU A 6 -17.68 2.75 -19.13
C GLU A 6 -17.48 1.26 -18.79
N VAL A 7 -16.23 0.87 -18.57
CA VAL A 7 -15.88 -0.46 -18.05
C VAL A 7 -16.32 -0.46 -16.58
N SER A 8 -17.19 -1.39 -16.21
CA SER A 8 -17.71 -1.46 -14.84
C SER A 8 -16.62 -1.92 -13.85
N VAL A 9 -16.71 -1.50 -12.58
CA VAL A 9 -15.78 -1.87 -11.48
C VAL A 9 -15.58 -3.41 -11.35
N SER A 10 -16.61 -4.18 -11.74
CA SER A 10 -16.57 -5.65 -11.76
C SER A 10 -15.74 -6.25 -12.91
N GLU A 11 -15.52 -5.50 -13.99
CA GLU A 11 -14.74 -5.92 -15.15
C GLU A 11 -13.23 -5.71 -14.91
N VAL A 12 -12.83 -4.65 -14.17
CA VAL A 12 -11.42 -4.38 -13.85
C VAL A 12 -10.83 -5.47 -12.94
N SER A 13 -11.58 -5.89 -11.92
CA SER A 13 -11.21 -7.00 -11.03
C SER A 13 -11.05 -8.32 -11.80
N LYS A 14 -12.02 -8.69 -12.64
CA LYS A 14 -11.96 -9.88 -13.52
C LYS A 14 -10.83 -9.81 -14.56
N LEU A 15 -10.51 -8.63 -15.07
CA LEU A 15 -9.38 -8.41 -15.99
C LEU A 15 -8.04 -8.67 -15.31
N LEU A 16 -7.89 -8.29 -14.03
CA LEU A 16 -6.69 -8.53 -13.23
C LEU A 16 -6.46 -10.00 -12.94
N GLU A 17 -7.50 -10.73 -12.50
CA GLU A 17 -7.45 -12.17 -12.23
C GLU A 17 -7.03 -12.97 -13.49
N ASN A 18 -7.42 -12.49 -14.67
CA ASN A 18 -7.12 -13.13 -15.95
C ASN A 18 -5.79 -12.73 -16.59
N ARG A 19 -4.94 -11.92 -15.93
CA ARG A 19 -3.67 -11.48 -16.54
C ARG A 19 -2.66 -12.63 -16.69
N PRO A 20 -1.83 -12.62 -17.76
CA PRO A 20 -0.85 -13.67 -18.03
C PRO A 20 0.13 -13.93 -16.88
N ILE A 21 0.49 -12.90 -16.12
CA ILE A 21 1.43 -13.03 -14.99
C ILE A 21 0.88 -13.99 -13.90
N PHE A 22 -0.43 -13.96 -13.66
CA PHE A 22 -1.14 -14.80 -12.67
C PHE A 22 -1.57 -16.17 -13.20
N LYS A 23 -1.59 -16.37 -14.53
CA LYS A 23 -2.03 -17.65 -15.15
C LYS A 23 -1.01 -18.77 -14.98
N THR A 24 -1.51 -19.97 -14.70
CA THR A 24 -0.75 -21.23 -14.70
C THR A 24 -0.53 -21.74 -16.13
N SER A 25 0.70 -22.05 -16.50
CA SER A 25 1.00 -22.69 -17.79
C SER A 25 0.61 -24.17 -17.79
N LEU A 26 0.11 -24.68 -18.93
CA LEU A 26 -0.40 -26.05 -19.12
C LEU A 26 0.60 -27.18 -18.82
N SER A 27 1.91 -26.90 -18.75
CA SER A 27 2.95 -27.91 -18.46
C SER A 27 3.02 -28.35 -16.99
N SER A 28 2.11 -27.90 -16.14
CA SER A 28 2.25 -27.95 -14.67
C SER A 28 1.22 -28.81 -13.93
N SER A 29 0.34 -29.53 -14.64
CA SER A 29 -0.73 -30.37 -14.06
C SER A 29 -0.27 -31.73 -13.51
N LEU A 30 1.01 -32.10 -13.70
CA LEU A 30 1.51 -33.45 -13.39
C LEU A 30 2.43 -33.53 -12.16
N LEU A 31 2.78 -32.40 -11.52
CA LEU A 31 3.66 -32.39 -10.35
C LEU A 31 3.03 -31.55 -9.23
N ASN A 32 2.65 -32.23 -8.13
CA ASN A 32 2.22 -31.70 -6.84
C ASN A 32 3.37 -30.94 -6.14
N SER A 33 3.81 -29.81 -6.69
CA SER A 33 4.66 -28.87 -5.96
C SER A 33 3.92 -27.56 -5.75
N GLU A 34 3.65 -27.32 -4.47
CA GLU A 34 2.80 -26.30 -3.90
C GLU A 34 3.54 -24.95 -3.84
N ARG A 35 2.76 -23.87 -3.74
CA ARG A 35 3.15 -22.50 -3.34
C ARG A 35 3.45 -21.49 -4.45
N SER A 36 2.51 -20.55 -4.60
CA SER A 36 2.66 -19.31 -5.34
C SER A 36 2.56 -18.12 -4.40
N PHE A 37 3.56 -17.25 -4.41
CA PHE A 37 3.57 -16.01 -3.64
C PHE A 37 3.46 -14.82 -4.60
N SER A 38 2.48 -13.95 -4.39
CA SER A 38 2.41 -12.65 -5.05
C SER A 38 2.76 -11.56 -4.06
N LEU A 39 3.71 -10.71 -4.41
CA LEU A 39 4.07 -9.58 -3.59
C LEU A 39 3.93 -8.34 -4.47
N PRO A 40 2.79 -7.63 -4.40
CA PRO A 40 2.70 -6.31 -5.00
C PRO A 40 3.47 -5.36 -4.08
N ILE A 41 4.55 -4.82 -4.63
CA ILE A 41 5.52 -3.99 -3.92
C ILE A 41 5.07 -2.55 -3.95
N LEU A 42 4.46 -2.16 -5.06
CA LEU A 42 4.03 -0.83 -5.38
C LEU A 42 2.73 -0.97 -6.15
N ALA A 43 1.80 -0.07 -5.92
CA ALA A 43 0.45 -0.13 -6.49
C ALA A 43 0.40 -0.28 -8.03
N GLN A 44 1.53 -0.14 -8.74
CA GLN A 44 1.64 -0.26 -10.20
C GLN A 44 2.51 -1.44 -10.67
N ASP A 45 3.29 -2.09 -9.81
CA ASP A 45 4.25 -3.15 -10.18
C ASP A 45 4.03 -4.42 -9.36
N SER A 46 4.07 -5.57 -10.03
CA SER A 46 3.81 -6.88 -9.43
C SER A 46 4.96 -7.83 -9.67
N SER A 47 5.34 -8.56 -8.61
CA SER A 47 6.24 -9.69 -8.69
C SER A 47 5.55 -10.94 -8.14
N ILE A 48 5.78 -12.07 -8.81
CA ILE A 48 5.19 -13.36 -8.45
C ILE A 48 6.30 -14.40 -8.47
N TYR A 49 6.44 -15.12 -7.37
CA TYR A 49 7.25 -16.32 -7.31
C TYR A 49 6.35 -17.55 -7.43
N LYS A 50 6.60 -18.41 -8.43
CA LYS A 50 5.84 -19.65 -8.64
C LYS A 50 6.71 -20.74 -9.26
N LYS A 51 6.72 -21.94 -8.66
CA LYS A 51 7.40 -23.14 -9.16
C LYS A 51 8.82 -22.84 -9.68
N ASN A 52 9.64 -22.21 -8.84
CA ASN A 52 11.02 -21.87 -9.13
C ASN A 52 11.24 -20.86 -10.29
N GLN A 53 10.19 -20.11 -10.63
CA GLN A 53 10.22 -19.03 -11.60
C GLN A 53 9.78 -17.74 -10.91
N LEU A 54 10.62 -16.71 -10.98
CA LEU A 54 10.23 -15.35 -10.65
C LEU A 54 9.62 -14.72 -11.89
N ARG A 55 8.44 -14.11 -11.76
CA ARG A 55 7.78 -13.29 -12.78
C ARG A 55 7.66 -11.87 -12.25
N TRP A 56 7.93 -10.89 -13.07
CA TRP A 56 7.73 -9.48 -12.70
C TRP A 56 7.18 -8.69 -13.88
N GLY A 57 6.45 -7.64 -13.57
CA GLY A 57 5.90 -6.75 -14.58
C GLY A 57 4.94 -5.73 -13.97
N SER A 58 4.68 -4.68 -14.73
CA SER A 58 3.71 -3.69 -14.33
C SER A 58 2.31 -4.28 -14.33
N VAL A 59 1.54 -3.99 -13.27
CA VAL A 59 0.10 -4.27 -13.19
C VAL A 59 -0.66 -3.55 -14.30
N ALA A 60 -0.08 -2.54 -14.95
CA ALA A 60 -0.68 -1.88 -16.11
C ALA A 60 -0.42 -2.63 -17.43
N SER A 61 0.73 -3.29 -17.61
CA SER A 61 1.13 -3.90 -18.89
C SER A 61 0.58 -5.32 -19.10
N SER A 62 0.33 -5.70 -20.34
CA SER A 62 -0.07 -7.06 -20.71
C SER A 62 1.11 -8.04 -20.81
N GLN A 63 2.33 -7.51 -20.84
CA GLN A 63 3.59 -8.26 -20.95
C GLN A 63 4.22 -8.42 -19.57
N TYR A 64 4.75 -9.62 -19.28
CA TYR A 64 5.51 -9.89 -18.05
C TYR A 64 6.85 -10.50 -18.42
N HIS A 65 7.83 -10.28 -17.57
CA HIS A 65 9.15 -10.89 -17.67
C HIS A 65 9.26 -12.04 -16.69
N SER A 66 10.16 -12.98 -16.98
CA SER A 66 10.37 -14.11 -16.08
C SER A 66 11.82 -14.56 -16.04
N LEU A 67 12.21 -15.09 -14.89
CA LEU A 67 13.53 -15.58 -14.55
C LEU A 67 13.38 -16.94 -13.89
N PRO A 68 13.80 -18.05 -14.54
CA PRO A 68 13.92 -19.32 -13.86
C PRO A 68 15.14 -19.26 -12.93
N LEU A 69 14.97 -19.74 -11.71
CA LEU A 69 16.02 -19.71 -10.70
C LEU A 69 16.90 -20.97 -10.77
N LEU A 70 18.20 -20.82 -10.48
CA LEU A 70 19.23 -21.80 -10.85
C LEU A 70 19.59 -22.82 -9.76
N PHE A 71 19.36 -22.50 -8.48
CA PHE A 71 19.97 -23.21 -7.34
C PHE A 71 19.00 -24.07 -6.52
N PHE A 72 17.91 -24.52 -7.11
CA PHE A 72 16.80 -25.14 -6.41
C PHE A 72 16.71 -26.62 -6.80
N ASP A 73 17.39 -27.48 -6.05
CA ASP A 73 17.07 -28.91 -5.99
C ASP A 73 15.69 -29.08 -5.35
N ASP A 74 15.01 -30.21 -5.56
CA ASP A 74 13.61 -30.55 -5.22
C ASP A 74 13.12 -30.27 -3.76
N SER A 75 13.94 -29.70 -2.88
CA SER A 75 13.51 -29.17 -1.58
C SER A 75 12.80 -27.82 -1.75
N ALA A 76 11.47 -27.83 -1.72
CA ALA A 76 10.65 -26.62 -1.72
C ALA A 76 10.94 -25.77 -0.47
N TYR A 77 11.39 -24.53 -0.67
CA TYR A 77 11.49 -23.54 0.41
C TYR A 77 10.13 -23.38 1.09
N GLU A 78 10.12 -23.36 2.42
CA GLU A 78 8.86 -23.33 3.20
C GLU A 78 8.22 -21.93 3.18
N ASN A 79 9.04 -20.89 3.23
CA ASN A 79 8.59 -19.51 3.43
C ASN A 79 9.23 -18.52 2.44
N VAL A 80 8.47 -17.48 2.10
CA VAL A 80 8.88 -16.40 1.17
C VAL A 80 8.48 -15.07 1.75
N ILE A 81 9.44 -14.14 1.83
CA ILE A 81 9.21 -12.76 2.28
C ILE A 81 9.81 -11.79 1.26
N ILE A 82 9.30 -10.56 1.26
CA ILE A 82 9.81 -9.49 0.41
C ILE A 82 10.41 -8.37 1.24
N SER A 83 11.40 -7.69 0.67
CA SER A 83 11.97 -6.49 1.27
C SER A 83 11.00 -5.32 1.19
N ASN A 84 11.16 -4.34 2.08
CA ASN A 84 10.27 -3.19 2.16
C ASN A 84 10.31 -2.31 0.90
N SER A 85 11.45 -2.27 0.19
CA SER A 85 11.54 -1.60 -1.11
C SER A 85 11.00 -2.45 -2.26
N GLY A 86 10.85 -3.75 -2.03
CA GLY A 86 10.55 -4.79 -3.01
C GLY A 86 11.59 -4.96 -4.11
N GLN A 87 12.83 -4.64 -3.82
CA GLN A 87 13.95 -4.99 -4.67
C GLN A 87 14.41 -6.43 -4.44
N PHE A 88 14.17 -6.99 -3.25
CA PHE A 88 14.66 -8.32 -2.89
C PHE A 88 13.55 -9.25 -2.43
N LEU A 89 13.61 -10.48 -2.90
CA LEU A 89 12.83 -11.62 -2.42
C LEU A 89 13.75 -12.51 -1.58
N CYS A 90 13.30 -12.92 -0.40
CA CYS A 90 14.00 -13.85 0.45
C CYS A 90 13.18 -15.15 0.55
N LEU A 91 13.79 -16.24 0.11
CA LEU A 91 13.27 -17.60 0.25
C LEU A 91 14.05 -18.27 1.38
N TYR A 92 13.38 -18.90 2.33
CA TYR A 92 14.08 -19.62 3.39
C TYR A 92 13.35 -20.91 3.80
N ASP A 93 14.17 -21.85 4.24
CA ASP A 93 13.75 -23.07 4.91
C ASP A 93 14.36 -23.09 6.32
N LYS A 94 14.33 -24.24 6.99
CA LYS A 94 14.87 -24.37 8.35
C LYS A 94 16.40 -24.17 8.46
N LYS A 95 17.18 -24.25 7.38
CA LYS A 95 18.65 -24.25 7.41
C LYS A 95 19.31 -23.29 6.43
N SER A 96 18.59 -22.88 5.38
CA SER A 96 19.10 -22.16 4.24
C SER A 96 18.26 -20.93 3.93
N LEU A 97 18.95 -19.91 3.45
CA LEU A 97 18.39 -18.62 3.05
C LEU A 97 18.87 -18.31 1.64
N SER A 98 17.95 -17.99 0.74
CA SER A 98 18.24 -17.52 -0.61
C SER A 98 17.68 -16.13 -0.81
N LEU A 99 18.54 -15.20 -1.23
CA LEU A 99 18.18 -13.84 -1.59
C LEU A 99 18.17 -13.71 -3.11
N ILE A 100 17.08 -13.16 -3.65
CA ILE A 100 16.89 -12.94 -5.07
C ILE A 100 16.61 -11.46 -5.30
N GLU A 101 17.43 -10.81 -6.10
CA GLU A 101 17.19 -9.45 -6.57
C GLU A 101 16.20 -9.49 -7.73
N ILE A 102 15.11 -8.72 -7.62
CA ILE A 102 14.09 -8.63 -8.65
C ILE A 102 14.63 -7.74 -9.79
N PRO A 103 14.71 -8.22 -11.04
CA PRO A 103 15.36 -7.48 -12.14
C PRO A 103 14.48 -6.35 -12.71
N TRP A 104 14.13 -5.37 -11.88
CA TRP A 104 13.39 -4.18 -12.31
C TRP A 104 14.14 -3.47 -13.45
N GLY A 105 13.46 -3.22 -14.57
CA GLY A 105 14.04 -2.53 -15.75
C GLY A 105 14.81 -3.42 -16.75
N TYR A 106 14.82 -4.75 -16.57
CA TYR A 106 15.46 -5.67 -17.52
C TYR A 106 14.43 -6.35 -18.45
N ASP A 107 14.43 -5.98 -19.73
CA ASP A 107 13.53 -6.52 -20.75
C ASP A 107 14.17 -7.70 -21.53
N GLY A 108 14.22 -8.88 -20.92
CA GLY A 108 14.53 -10.14 -21.61
C GLY A 108 16.01 -10.61 -21.61
N ALA A 109 16.17 -11.93 -21.74
CA ALA A 109 17.43 -12.69 -21.79
C ALA A 109 18.43 -12.46 -20.63
N VAL A 110 17.95 -12.46 -19.39
CA VAL A 110 18.80 -12.52 -18.16
C VAL A 110 19.62 -13.82 -18.08
N THR A 111 19.51 -14.74 -19.05
CA THR A 111 20.16 -16.06 -19.11
C THR A 111 21.66 -16.08 -18.82
N SER A 112 22.41 -15.07 -19.26
CA SER A 112 23.86 -14.97 -19.02
C SER A 112 24.23 -14.40 -17.63
N ILE A 113 23.31 -13.70 -16.95
CA ILE A 113 23.55 -12.98 -15.70
C ILE A 113 22.67 -13.52 -14.55
N LYS A 114 21.94 -14.63 -14.77
CA LYS A 114 21.00 -15.22 -13.80
C LYS A 114 21.58 -15.44 -12.40
N SER A 115 22.85 -15.86 -12.34
CA SER A 115 23.56 -16.11 -11.08
C SER A 115 23.84 -14.83 -10.30
N SER A 116 23.95 -13.68 -10.96
CA SER A 116 24.25 -12.41 -10.27
C SER A 116 23.06 -11.88 -9.47
N PHE A 117 21.83 -12.22 -9.88
CA PHE A 117 20.60 -11.86 -9.19
C PHE A 117 20.25 -12.81 -8.03
N GLN A 118 21.04 -13.88 -7.81
CA GLN A 118 20.72 -14.92 -6.84
C GLN A 118 21.90 -15.17 -5.92
N ARG A 119 21.68 -15.07 -4.60
CA ARG A 119 22.67 -15.40 -3.58
C ARG A 119 22.09 -16.42 -2.62
N VAL A 120 22.78 -17.55 -2.47
CA VAL A 120 22.37 -18.62 -1.55
C VAL A 120 23.32 -18.64 -0.36
N PHE A 121 22.75 -18.57 0.84
CA PHE A 121 23.43 -18.68 2.11
C PHE A 121 22.99 -19.99 2.78
N ARG A 122 23.85 -21.02 2.70
CA ARG A 122 23.63 -22.31 3.36
C ARG A 122 24.21 -22.28 4.78
N ASP A 123 23.60 -23.03 5.68
CA ASP A 123 24.02 -23.19 7.08
C ASP A 123 24.22 -21.85 7.79
N VAL A 124 23.20 -20.99 7.73
CA VAL A 124 23.27 -19.65 8.35
C VAL A 124 23.60 -19.76 9.84
N ASN A 125 23.09 -20.81 10.51
CA ASN A 125 23.58 -21.23 11.81
C ASN A 125 23.65 -22.77 11.85
N LYS A 126 24.79 -23.32 12.25
CA LYS A 126 24.96 -24.77 12.37
C LYS A 126 24.31 -25.34 13.63
N SER A 127 24.03 -24.49 14.62
CA SER A 127 23.59 -24.93 15.95
C SER A 127 22.08 -24.98 16.13
N SER A 128 21.29 -24.38 15.23
CA SER A 128 19.84 -24.28 15.36
C SER A 128 19.19 -24.01 14.02
N ASP A 129 17.96 -24.51 13.87
CA ASP A 129 17.11 -24.25 12.72
C ASP A 129 16.49 -22.84 12.79
N ILE A 130 16.16 -22.30 11.62
CA ILE A 130 15.52 -21.00 11.40
C ILE A 130 14.02 -21.14 11.66
N LYS A 131 13.50 -20.31 12.57
CA LYS A 131 12.07 -20.20 12.89
C LYS A 131 11.38 -19.13 12.04
N LYS A 132 11.96 -17.91 11.97
CA LYS A 132 11.39 -16.78 11.22
C LYS A 132 12.46 -15.82 10.70
N ILE A 133 12.20 -15.18 9.56
CA ILE A 133 13.06 -14.12 9.00
C ILE A 133 12.24 -12.84 8.73
N LEU A 134 12.84 -11.68 8.99
CA LEU A 134 12.32 -10.36 8.65
C LEU A 134 13.40 -9.52 7.96
N PHE A 135 13.01 -8.64 7.04
CA PHE A 135 13.91 -7.58 6.57
C PHE A 135 13.97 -6.45 7.60
N HIS A 136 15.16 -5.89 7.83
CA HIS A 136 15.29 -4.75 8.72
C HIS A 136 14.74 -3.48 8.03
N PRO A 137 13.73 -2.79 8.60
CA PRO A 137 12.97 -1.77 7.88
C PRO A 137 13.74 -0.50 7.51
N LYS A 138 14.79 -0.18 8.28
CA LYS A 138 15.69 0.98 8.03
C LYS A 138 17.08 0.57 7.54
N ALA A 139 17.28 -0.65 7.07
CA ALA A 139 18.57 -1.02 6.49
C ALA A 139 18.76 -0.30 5.14
N ALA A 140 19.94 0.28 4.92
CA ALA A 140 20.27 0.83 3.61
C ALA A 140 20.20 -0.28 2.55
N ASP A 141 19.60 0.03 1.39
CA ASP A 141 19.33 -0.86 0.24
C ASP A 141 18.96 -2.30 0.65
N ASP A 142 18.09 -2.44 1.67
CA ASP A 142 17.64 -3.72 2.24
C ASP A 142 18.76 -4.72 2.59
N GLY A 143 19.95 -4.22 2.92
CA GLY A 143 21.15 -5.03 3.08
C GLY A 143 21.23 -5.86 4.36
N CYS A 144 20.19 -5.86 5.20
CA CYS A 144 20.20 -6.55 6.50
C CYS A 144 18.89 -7.30 6.72
N VAL A 145 19.00 -8.57 7.10
CA VAL A 145 17.87 -9.40 7.56
C VAL A 145 18.06 -9.75 9.03
N VAL A 146 16.95 -9.96 9.72
CA VAL A 146 16.89 -10.43 11.10
C VAL A 146 16.30 -11.82 11.10
N ILE A 147 17.02 -12.76 11.73
CA ILE A 147 16.71 -14.18 11.74
C ILE A 147 16.48 -14.61 13.19
N LEU A 148 15.32 -15.18 13.46
CA LEU A 148 15.00 -15.87 14.71
C LEU A 148 15.25 -17.37 14.51
N PHE A 149 16.03 -17.95 15.41
CA PHE A 149 16.28 -19.39 15.46
C PHE A 149 15.41 -20.08 16.52
N GLU A 150 15.21 -21.39 16.38
CA GLU A 150 14.46 -22.24 17.34
C GLU A 150 15.05 -22.25 18.76
N ASN A 151 16.29 -21.80 18.95
CA ASN A 151 16.93 -21.67 20.26
C ASN A 151 16.78 -20.25 20.88
N ASP A 152 15.83 -19.46 20.39
CA ASP A 152 15.54 -18.07 20.77
C ASP A 152 16.66 -17.06 20.49
N VAL A 153 17.73 -17.47 19.79
CA VAL A 153 18.80 -16.56 19.40
C VAL A 153 18.35 -15.76 18.18
N ILE A 154 18.61 -14.46 18.21
CA ILE A 154 18.32 -13.55 17.10
C ILE A 154 19.62 -13.16 16.42
N CYS A 155 19.69 -13.25 15.10
CA CYS A 155 20.84 -12.86 14.30
C CYS A 155 20.49 -11.75 13.33
N LEU A 156 21.19 -10.62 13.42
CA LEU A 156 21.25 -9.62 12.36
C LEU A 156 22.32 -10.06 11.36
N PHE A 157 21.90 -10.34 10.13
CA PHE A 157 22.75 -10.81 9.06
C PHE A 157 22.88 -9.75 7.96
N ASP A 158 24.11 -9.29 7.73
CA ASP A 158 24.43 -8.37 6.63
C ASP A 158 24.60 -9.18 5.33
N LEU A 159 23.69 -8.96 4.38
CA LEU A 159 23.65 -9.67 3.09
C LEU A 159 24.79 -9.29 2.13
N ARG A 160 25.47 -8.17 2.37
CA ARG A 160 26.57 -7.68 1.52
C ARG A 160 27.90 -8.21 2.01
N LYS A 161 28.14 -8.13 3.32
CA LYS A 161 29.41 -8.53 3.95
C LYS A 161 29.39 -9.96 4.50
N SER A 162 28.22 -10.59 4.58
CA SER A 162 28.01 -11.88 5.27
C SER A 162 28.41 -11.86 6.74
N GLU A 163 28.38 -10.68 7.38
CA GLU A 163 28.66 -10.52 8.80
C GLU A 163 27.42 -10.87 9.63
N LYS A 164 27.63 -11.55 10.77
CA LYS A 164 26.57 -12.00 11.68
C LYS A 164 26.74 -11.34 13.04
N LEU A 165 25.67 -10.74 13.55
CA LEU A 165 25.59 -10.23 14.91
C LEU A 165 24.48 -10.96 15.66
N PHE A 166 24.83 -11.68 16.72
CA PHE A 166 23.88 -12.44 17.52
C PHE A 166 23.46 -11.66 18.78
N LEU A 167 22.16 -11.52 18.98
CA LEU A 167 21.48 -11.01 20.17
C LEU A 167 20.82 -12.17 20.94
N ASN A 168 20.36 -11.91 22.16
CA ASN A 168 19.69 -12.90 23.02
C ASN A 168 20.48 -14.22 23.22
N LYS A 169 21.80 -14.13 23.36
CA LYS A 169 22.67 -15.31 23.50
C LYS A 169 22.37 -16.07 24.78
N THR A 170 22.50 -17.40 24.72
CA THR A 170 22.47 -18.27 25.90
C THR A 170 23.61 -17.91 26.85
N ALA A 171 23.25 -17.58 28.10
CA ALA A 171 24.24 -17.45 29.16
C ALA A 171 24.41 -18.83 29.80
N ASN A 172 25.64 -19.31 29.96
CA ASN A 172 25.94 -20.56 30.68
C ASN A 172 25.75 -20.40 32.21
N LYS A 173 24.59 -19.89 32.64
CA LYS A 173 24.22 -19.72 34.05
C LYS A 173 23.02 -20.62 34.33
N LEU A 174 23.17 -21.57 35.25
CA LEU A 174 22.04 -22.32 35.80
C LEU A 174 21.19 -21.39 36.67
N GLY A 175 19.90 -21.26 36.38
CA GLY A 175 18.95 -20.42 37.13
C GLY A 175 17.92 -19.74 36.22
N ILE A 176 17.19 -18.75 36.76
CA ILE A 176 16.30 -17.89 35.98
C ILE A 176 17.17 -17.12 34.98
N GLU A 177 16.99 -17.41 33.69
CA GLU A 177 17.77 -16.79 32.63
C GLU A 177 17.35 -15.33 32.48
N THR A 178 18.32 -14.43 32.25
CA THR A 178 18.06 -13.01 31.96
C THR A 178 17.74 -12.77 30.47
N ARG A 179 17.62 -13.86 29.70
CA ARG A 179 17.33 -13.83 28.27
C ARG A 179 15.84 -14.10 28.07
N VAL A 180 15.31 -13.71 26.92
CA VAL A 180 13.94 -14.05 26.57
C VAL A 180 13.94 -15.47 26.03
N THR A 181 13.10 -16.34 26.58
CA THR A 181 12.93 -17.74 26.19
C THR A 181 11.61 -17.97 25.46
N ASP A 182 11.52 -19.06 24.72
CA ASP A 182 10.29 -19.52 24.05
C ASP A 182 9.63 -18.41 23.20
N ILE A 183 10.43 -17.80 22.32
CA ILE A 183 9.97 -16.72 21.43
C ILE A 183 9.16 -17.33 20.29
N GLU A 184 7.88 -17.00 20.22
CA GLU A 184 6.98 -17.50 19.17
C GLU A 184 6.99 -16.64 17.92
N ASP A 185 6.90 -15.32 18.08
CA ASP A 185 6.93 -14.38 16.95
C ASP A 185 7.78 -13.15 17.24
N MET A 186 8.25 -12.50 16.17
CA MET A 186 8.94 -11.21 16.22
C MET A 186 8.38 -10.25 15.18
N GLU A 187 8.36 -8.96 15.47
CA GLU A 187 7.88 -7.92 14.56
C GLU A 187 8.58 -6.58 14.82
N PHE A 188 8.83 -5.81 13.76
CA PHE A 188 9.39 -4.47 13.90
C PHE A 188 8.30 -3.43 14.16
N SER A 189 8.60 -2.45 15.00
CA SER A 189 7.84 -1.19 15.06
C SER A 189 7.94 -0.42 13.74
N GLN A 190 6.95 0.42 13.48
CA GLN A 190 6.95 1.42 12.40
C GLN A 190 8.10 2.43 12.54
N ASP A 191 8.63 2.65 13.74
CA ASP A 191 9.85 3.45 13.95
C ASP A 191 11.06 2.83 13.21
N GLY A 192 11.03 1.51 13.03
CA GLY A 192 12.07 0.68 12.44
C GLY A 192 13.36 0.58 13.24
N LEU A 193 13.33 0.96 14.51
CA LEU A 193 14.41 0.89 15.48
C LEU A 193 14.08 -0.04 16.65
N THR A 194 12.80 -0.40 16.85
CA THR A 194 12.37 -1.30 17.91
C THR A 194 11.95 -2.65 17.32
N LEU A 195 12.54 -3.74 17.80
CA LEU A 195 12.14 -5.11 17.46
C LEU A 195 11.40 -5.72 18.64
N TYR A 196 10.11 -5.99 18.48
CA TYR A 196 9.30 -6.68 19.48
C TYR A 196 9.39 -8.20 19.33
N MET A 197 9.26 -8.88 20.45
CA MET A 197 9.27 -10.33 20.58
C MET A 197 8.09 -10.75 21.44
N LEU A 198 7.46 -11.84 21.05
CA LEU A 198 6.37 -12.46 21.78
C LEU A 198 6.87 -13.77 22.40
N SER A 199 6.99 -13.81 23.72
CA SER A 199 7.39 -15.00 24.48
C SER A 199 6.17 -15.72 25.00
N VAL A 200 6.19 -17.04 24.91
CA VAL A 200 5.09 -17.92 25.33
C VAL A 200 5.32 -18.50 26.74
N THR A 201 6.47 -18.24 27.36
CA THR A 201 6.86 -18.79 28.68
C THR A 201 5.73 -18.65 29.72
N ASP A 202 5.14 -17.46 29.81
CA ASP A 202 4.05 -17.12 30.73
C ASP A 202 2.73 -16.81 29.99
N GLY A 203 2.49 -17.46 28.84
CA GLY A 203 1.24 -17.37 28.08
C GLY A 203 1.20 -16.29 26.97
N GLY A 204 2.08 -15.28 27.01
CA GLY A 204 2.14 -14.29 25.93
C GLY A 204 2.72 -12.94 26.34
N ASP A 205 3.96 -12.93 26.84
CA ASP A 205 4.65 -11.71 27.25
C ASP A 205 5.37 -11.03 26.08
N ILE A 206 5.33 -9.70 26.06
CA ILE A 206 5.98 -8.90 25.04
C ILE A 206 7.30 -8.38 25.57
N TYR A 207 8.35 -8.51 24.77
CA TYR A 207 9.67 -7.95 25.01
C TYR A 207 10.10 -7.12 23.80
N ALA A 208 11.11 -6.26 23.96
CA ALA A 208 11.62 -5.43 22.88
C ALA A 208 13.15 -5.29 22.90
N PHE A 209 13.78 -5.26 21.73
CA PHE A 209 15.13 -4.76 21.54
C PHE A 209 15.06 -3.33 21.02
N TYR A 210 15.42 -2.37 21.88
CA TYR A 210 15.51 -0.96 21.53
C TYR A 210 16.86 -0.37 21.96
N PRO A 211 17.73 0.05 21.02
CA PRO A 211 17.55 0.10 19.57
C PRO A 211 18.06 -1.16 18.84
N CYS A 212 17.24 -1.81 18.01
CA CYS A 212 17.67 -2.81 17.04
C CYS A 212 18.14 -2.11 15.76
N LEU A 213 19.44 -2.17 15.46
CA LEU A 213 20.09 -1.34 14.42
C LEU A 213 20.83 -2.18 13.37
N PRO A 214 20.72 -1.85 12.08
CA PRO A 214 21.48 -2.48 11.02
C PRO A 214 22.91 -1.90 10.98
N PRO A 215 23.87 -2.55 10.29
CA PRO A 215 25.23 -2.01 10.11
C PRO A 215 25.22 -0.66 9.37
N LYS A 216 24.29 -0.50 8.40
CA LYS A 216 24.07 0.71 7.64
C LYS A 216 22.62 1.15 7.77
N LEU A 217 22.41 2.26 8.44
CA LEU A 217 21.09 2.80 8.76
C LEU A 217 20.70 3.87 7.74
N SER A 218 19.53 3.70 7.12
CA SER A 218 18.91 4.68 6.24
C SER A 218 17.80 5.40 7.00
N LEU A 219 18.02 6.67 7.32
CA LEU A 219 17.04 7.51 8.02
C LEU A 219 16.82 8.82 7.28
N LYS A 220 15.56 9.26 7.22
CA LYS A 220 15.23 10.60 6.73
C LYS A 220 15.58 11.64 7.80
N LYS A 221 15.99 12.84 7.37
CA LYS A 221 16.35 13.94 8.28
C LYS A 221 15.21 14.31 9.23
N SER A 222 13.96 14.32 8.76
CA SER A 222 12.79 14.59 9.60
C SER A 222 12.67 13.59 10.75
N VAL A 223 12.80 12.29 10.47
CA VAL A 223 12.74 11.22 11.48
C VAL A 223 13.89 11.33 12.47
N LEU A 224 15.09 11.71 12.01
CA LEU A 224 16.23 11.91 12.89
C LEU A 224 16.04 13.10 13.85
N GLU A 225 15.49 14.22 13.35
CA GLU A 225 15.13 15.37 14.19
C GLU A 225 14.03 15.02 15.19
N ASP A 226 13.01 14.24 14.78
CA ASP A 226 11.96 13.75 15.67
C ASP A 226 12.52 12.86 16.79
N LEU A 227 13.43 11.93 16.46
CA LEU A 227 14.13 11.09 17.43
C LEU A 227 15.00 11.91 18.38
N PHE A 228 15.66 12.95 17.88
CA PHE A 228 16.45 13.87 18.69
C PHE A 228 15.56 14.65 19.67
N ASN A 229 14.43 15.17 19.20
CA ASN A 229 13.46 15.88 20.03
C ASN A 229 12.86 14.97 21.10
N LYS A 230 12.47 13.73 20.75
CA LYS A 230 12.02 12.72 21.71
C LYS A 230 13.07 12.45 22.79
N SER A 231 14.33 12.29 22.38
CA SER A 231 15.43 12.02 23.30
C SER A 231 15.76 13.21 24.20
N ARG A 232 15.58 14.43 23.70
CA ARG A 232 15.69 15.65 24.49
C ARG A 232 14.58 15.75 25.53
N ILE A 233 13.33 15.46 25.16
CA ILE A 233 12.20 15.45 26.10
C ILE A 233 12.44 14.42 27.21
N LEU A 234 12.89 13.21 26.86
CA LEU A 234 13.24 12.17 27.84
C LEU A 234 14.38 12.61 28.77
N TYR A 235 15.33 13.38 28.26
CA TYR A 235 16.42 13.94 29.07
C TYR A 235 15.91 15.04 30.01
N ASP A 236 15.06 15.93 29.51
CA ASP A 236 14.46 17.02 30.28
C ASP A 236 13.48 16.48 31.35
N SER A 237 12.89 15.30 31.15
CA SER A 237 12.03 14.62 32.14
C SER A 237 12.78 13.85 33.22
N LEU A 238 14.12 13.85 33.22
CA LEU A 238 14.92 13.22 34.26
C LEU A 238 14.88 14.03 35.55
N ASP A 239 14.23 13.49 36.57
CA ASP A 239 14.22 14.08 37.91
C ASP A 239 15.10 13.28 38.91
N SER A 240 15.06 13.69 40.18
CA SER A 240 15.81 13.03 41.25
C SER A 240 15.23 11.67 41.66
N THR A 241 13.98 11.37 41.30
CA THR A 241 13.27 10.13 41.64
C THR A 241 13.58 8.99 40.66
N VAL A 242 13.94 9.33 39.41
CA VAL A 242 14.32 8.36 38.38
C VAL A 242 15.59 7.60 38.77
N SER A 243 15.56 6.28 38.54
CA SER A 243 16.68 5.39 38.86
C SER A 243 17.95 5.74 38.09
N ILE A 244 19.10 5.42 38.69
CA ILE A 244 20.43 5.72 38.12
C ILE A 244 20.62 5.01 36.76
N GLU A 245 20.08 3.80 36.63
CA GLU A 245 20.17 3.00 35.40
C GLU A 245 19.42 3.65 34.24
N VAL A 246 18.18 4.09 34.49
CA VAL A 246 17.36 4.83 33.51
C VAL A 246 18.07 6.12 33.12
N ARG A 247 18.57 6.89 34.09
CA ARG A 247 19.31 8.13 33.83
C ARG A 247 20.52 7.90 32.94
N LYS A 248 21.27 6.82 33.16
CA LYS A 248 22.44 6.44 32.35
C LYS A 248 22.04 6.06 30.92
N ASN A 249 20.96 5.31 30.75
CA ASN A 249 20.43 4.90 29.45
C ASN A 249 19.93 6.10 28.63
N VAL A 250 19.14 7.00 29.24
CA VAL A 250 18.68 8.24 28.59
C VAL A 250 19.86 9.16 28.21
N LEU A 251 20.86 9.30 29.08
CA LEU A 251 22.10 10.01 28.76
C LEU A 251 22.89 9.38 27.61
N LYS A 252 22.89 8.04 27.51
CA LYS A 252 23.56 7.33 26.41
C LYS A 252 22.76 7.48 25.11
N GLN A 253 21.44 7.46 25.17
CA GLN A 253 20.54 7.69 24.05
C GLN A 253 20.74 9.07 23.41
N ILE A 254 20.71 10.15 24.20
CA ILE A 254 20.87 11.50 23.65
C ILE A 254 22.26 11.70 23.02
N LYS A 255 23.32 11.13 23.62
CA LYS A 255 24.68 11.14 23.04
C LYS A 255 24.75 10.37 21.73
N PHE A 256 24.12 9.19 21.69
CA PHE A 256 24.06 8.37 20.48
C PHE A 256 23.34 9.11 19.35
N ILE A 257 22.16 9.66 19.60
CA ILE A 257 21.38 10.35 18.56
C ILE A 257 22.02 11.67 18.14
N ALA A 258 22.65 12.41 19.07
CA ALA A 258 23.46 13.57 18.72
C ALA A 258 24.60 13.20 17.76
N SER A 259 25.31 12.09 18.02
CA SER A 259 26.39 11.62 17.13
C SER A 259 25.88 11.21 15.73
N LEU A 260 24.66 10.65 15.64
CA LEU A 260 24.02 10.36 14.35
C LEU A 260 23.67 11.64 13.59
N ARG A 261 23.21 12.68 14.30
CA ARG A 261 22.88 13.97 13.72
C ARG A 261 24.11 14.69 13.17
N ASP A 262 25.20 14.72 13.93
CA ASP A 262 26.47 15.32 13.53
C ASP A 262 27.06 14.58 12.31
N SER A 263 26.89 13.27 12.25
CA SER A 263 27.32 12.46 11.09
C SER A 263 26.46 12.65 9.84
N SER A 264 25.26 13.24 9.98
CA SER A 264 24.30 13.44 8.89
C SER A 264 24.37 14.84 8.24
N SER A 265 25.17 15.78 8.77
CA SER A 265 25.25 17.16 8.24
C SER A 265 26.05 17.30 6.94
N ASP A 266 26.72 16.23 6.47
CA ASP A 266 27.42 16.23 5.18
C ASP A 266 26.43 16.06 4.01
N GLU A 267 25.98 17.18 3.45
CA GLU A 267 24.86 17.29 2.48
C GLU A 267 25.02 16.53 1.13
N THR A 268 26.12 15.83 0.90
CA THR A 268 26.46 15.28 -0.43
C THR A 268 26.11 13.80 -0.63
N LYS A 269 25.67 13.08 0.39
CA LYS A 269 25.26 11.67 0.26
C LYS A 269 23.88 11.45 0.87
N ASN A 270 23.01 10.75 0.14
CA ASN A 270 21.79 10.16 0.70
C ASN A 270 22.12 9.52 2.06
N SER A 271 21.31 9.84 3.08
CA SER A 271 21.54 9.68 4.52
C SER A 271 21.70 8.22 5.00
N CYS A 272 22.79 7.61 4.58
CA CYS A 272 23.24 6.29 5.00
C CYS A 272 24.32 6.47 6.07
N LEU A 273 24.02 6.08 7.30
CA LEU A 273 24.89 6.21 8.47
C LEU A 273 25.47 4.83 8.82
N GLU A 274 26.79 4.74 9.00
CA GLU A 274 27.44 3.52 9.46
C GLU A 274 27.40 3.44 11.00
N ILE A 275 26.99 2.30 11.53
CA ILE A 275 26.79 2.10 12.97
C ILE A 275 27.81 1.11 13.52
N SER A 276 28.54 1.52 14.56
CA SER A 276 29.52 0.67 15.24
C SER A 276 28.85 -0.52 15.95
N ASN A 277 29.58 -1.62 16.09
CA ASN A 277 29.07 -2.85 16.70
C ASN A 277 28.61 -2.66 18.15
N ASP A 278 29.24 -1.74 18.88
CA ASP A 278 28.95 -1.48 20.29
C ASP A 278 27.54 -0.94 20.53
N PHE A 279 27.01 -0.17 19.58
CA PHE A 279 25.63 0.33 19.65
C PHE A 279 24.60 -0.68 19.17
N ARG A 280 25.03 -1.71 18.44
CA ARG A 280 24.17 -2.79 17.93
C ARG A 280 24.02 -3.95 18.91
N GLN A 281 24.93 -4.10 19.87
CA GLN A 281 24.81 -5.07 20.95
C GLN A 281 23.87 -4.55 22.04
N VAL A 282 22.64 -5.03 22.01
CA VAL A 282 21.53 -4.56 22.84
C VAL A 282 20.95 -5.74 23.61
N LYS A 283 20.43 -5.48 24.82
CA LYS A 283 19.72 -6.46 25.64
C LYS A 283 18.21 -6.26 25.54
N ALA A 284 17.46 -7.32 25.75
CA ALA A 284 16.00 -7.27 25.71
C ALA A 284 15.46 -6.42 26.87
N GLN A 285 14.39 -5.67 26.59
CA GLN A 285 13.60 -4.90 27.54
C GLN A 285 12.25 -5.60 27.71
N GLY A 286 11.74 -5.71 28.93
CA GLY A 286 10.45 -6.35 29.21
C GLY A 286 10.45 -7.15 30.52
N PRO A 287 9.32 -7.82 30.83
CA PRO A 287 8.10 -7.86 30.02
C PRO A 287 7.36 -6.51 30.00
N PHE A 288 6.55 -6.27 28.97
CA PHE A 288 5.69 -5.09 28.87
C PHE A 288 4.40 -5.31 29.66
N THR A 289 3.95 -4.28 30.38
CA THR A 289 2.66 -4.33 31.08
C THR A 289 1.53 -4.06 30.10
N VAL A 290 0.55 -4.95 30.03
CA VAL A 290 -0.68 -4.75 29.25
C VAL A 290 -1.82 -4.41 30.21
N ALA A 291 -2.39 -3.21 30.10
CA ALA A 291 -3.43 -2.72 31.01
C ALA A 291 -4.70 -2.23 30.28
N PRO A 292 -5.90 -2.72 30.63
CA PRO A 292 -6.16 -3.94 31.41
C PRO A 292 -5.84 -5.21 30.60
N TYR A 293 -5.37 -6.26 31.27
CA TYR A 293 -5.22 -7.58 30.64
C TYR A 293 -6.52 -8.41 30.81
N PRO A 294 -7.12 -8.93 29.73
CA PRO A 294 -8.36 -9.71 29.82
C PRO A 294 -8.15 -11.05 30.55
N GLU A 295 -9.00 -11.35 31.53
CA GLU A 295 -8.86 -12.56 32.37
C GLU A 295 -8.88 -13.86 31.56
N LYS A 296 -9.68 -13.91 30.48
CA LYS A 296 -9.77 -15.08 29.59
C LYS A 296 -8.44 -15.43 28.90
N LEU A 297 -7.54 -14.47 28.76
CA LEU A 297 -6.27 -14.67 28.04
C LEU A 297 -5.20 -15.32 28.91
N TYR A 298 -5.39 -15.40 30.24
CA TYR A 298 -4.50 -16.20 31.10
C TYR A 298 -4.59 -17.71 30.84
N GLU A 299 -5.68 -18.17 30.22
CA GLU A 299 -5.87 -19.57 29.80
C GLU A 299 -5.46 -19.81 28.34
N ALA A 300 -5.08 -18.74 27.63
CA ALA A 300 -4.78 -18.75 26.20
C ALA A 300 -3.31 -18.47 25.97
N THR A 301 -2.82 -18.89 24.80
CA THR A 301 -1.42 -18.72 24.39
C THR A 301 -1.34 -17.78 23.21
N ALA A 302 -0.49 -16.76 23.29
CA ALA A 302 -0.24 -15.84 22.19
C ALA A 302 0.55 -16.53 21.05
N LYS A 303 0.22 -16.21 19.80
CA LYS A 303 0.79 -16.84 18.59
C LYS A 303 1.56 -15.88 17.71
N GLU A 304 0.95 -14.76 17.31
CA GLU A 304 1.56 -13.82 16.38
C GLU A 304 1.41 -12.39 16.88
N ILE A 305 2.40 -11.56 16.56
CA ILE A 305 2.38 -10.12 16.81
C ILE A 305 2.48 -9.37 15.47
N TYR A 306 1.75 -8.27 15.35
CA TYR A 306 1.71 -7.44 14.16
C TYR A 306 1.57 -5.97 14.49
N THR A 307 2.26 -5.11 13.73
CA THR A 307 2.17 -3.66 13.87
C THR A 307 1.31 -3.07 12.76
N LEU A 308 0.24 -2.38 13.14
CA LEU A 308 -0.68 -1.70 12.25
C LEU A 308 -0.45 -0.18 12.28
N ASP A 309 -0.18 0.42 11.12
CA ASP A 309 -0.10 1.88 11.01
C ASP A 309 -1.49 2.52 11.11
N ILE A 310 -1.63 3.52 11.98
CA ILE A 310 -2.87 4.31 12.16
C ILE A 310 -2.72 5.77 11.74
N GLY A 311 -1.59 6.11 11.09
CA GLY A 311 -1.26 7.43 10.57
C GLY A 311 -0.53 8.31 11.58
N ASN A 312 0.13 9.36 11.07
CA ASN A 312 0.92 10.33 11.84
C ASN A 312 2.05 9.71 12.70
N ASN A 313 2.72 8.66 12.21
CA ASN A 313 3.77 7.91 12.93
C ASN A 313 3.26 7.21 14.21
N ASN A 314 1.95 7.01 14.35
CA ASN A 314 1.35 6.23 15.42
C ASN A 314 1.03 4.83 14.92
N GLU A 315 1.17 3.84 15.82
CA GLU A 315 0.97 2.43 15.51
C GLU A 315 0.10 1.76 16.57
N LEU A 316 -0.60 0.70 16.15
CA LEU A 316 -1.28 -0.25 17.03
C LEU A 316 -0.61 -1.61 16.91
N PHE A 317 -0.64 -2.37 18.00
CA PHE A 317 -0.14 -3.73 18.05
C PHE A 317 -1.33 -4.69 18.08
N ALA A 318 -1.35 -5.63 17.15
CA ALA A 318 -2.31 -6.72 17.14
C ALA A 318 -1.60 -8.00 17.61
N ILE A 319 -2.17 -8.67 18.62
CA ILE A 319 -1.69 -9.97 19.10
C ILE A 319 -2.81 -10.98 18.90
N THR A 320 -2.47 -12.12 18.31
CA THR A 320 -3.40 -13.23 18.12
C THR A 320 -3.17 -14.30 19.19
N PHE A 321 -4.26 -14.89 19.67
CA PHE A 321 -4.24 -15.98 20.65
C PHE A 321 -4.80 -17.27 20.05
N ASP A 322 -4.40 -18.41 20.63
CA ASP A 322 -4.86 -19.75 20.25
C ASP A 322 -6.37 -19.96 20.36
N ASN A 323 -7.04 -19.31 21.31
CA ASN A 323 -8.49 -19.30 21.49
C ASN A 323 -9.25 -18.48 20.42
N GLY A 324 -8.52 -17.90 19.46
CA GLY A 324 -9.04 -17.09 18.38
C GLY A 324 -9.43 -15.67 18.77
N THR A 325 -8.86 -15.15 19.85
CA THR A 325 -8.96 -13.74 20.24
C THR A 325 -7.86 -12.92 19.60
N VAL A 326 -8.19 -11.69 19.20
CA VAL A 326 -7.23 -10.70 18.71
C VAL A 326 -7.30 -9.47 19.61
N THR A 327 -6.20 -9.11 20.25
CA THR A 327 -6.11 -7.91 21.09
C THR A 327 -5.41 -6.79 20.36
N LEU A 328 -5.99 -5.60 20.40
CA LEU A 328 -5.43 -4.37 19.85
C LEU A 328 -4.88 -3.50 20.99
N LEU A 329 -3.57 -3.32 20.99
CA LEU A 329 -2.82 -2.60 22.01
C LEU A 329 -2.24 -1.30 21.46
N LEU A 330 -2.17 -0.27 22.30
CA LEU A 330 -1.51 1.00 22.02
C LEU A 330 -0.37 1.21 23.01
N LYS A 331 0.80 1.59 22.50
CA LYS A 331 1.93 1.99 23.35
C LYS A 331 1.65 3.39 23.91
N ASP A 332 1.48 3.49 25.22
CA ASP A 332 1.13 4.75 25.91
C ASP A 332 2.36 5.52 26.40
N LEU A 333 3.45 4.82 26.72
CA LEU A 333 4.70 5.42 27.23
C LEU A 333 5.85 5.30 26.22
N GLU A 334 6.71 6.32 26.17
CA GLU A 334 7.87 6.30 25.28
C GLU A 334 9.05 5.55 25.93
N LEU A 335 9.60 4.60 25.17
CA LEU A 335 10.72 3.77 25.57
C LEU A 335 12.03 4.54 25.60
N SER A 336 12.98 4.04 26.39
CA SER A 336 14.36 4.51 26.37
C SER A 336 15.29 3.43 25.84
N MET A 337 16.31 3.83 25.09
CA MET A 337 17.30 2.90 24.55
C MET A 337 18.10 2.25 25.67
N SER A 338 18.25 0.92 25.63
CA SER A 338 18.98 0.16 26.66
C SER A 338 19.99 -0.79 26.03
N TRP A 339 21.24 -0.76 26.50
CA TRP A 339 22.31 -1.63 25.98
C TRP A 339 22.79 -2.66 26.99
N ASN A 340 22.97 -2.24 28.25
CA ASN A 340 23.73 -3.00 29.23
C ASN A 340 22.87 -3.57 30.37
N ALA A 341 21.70 -2.98 30.61
CA ALA A 341 20.82 -3.38 31.70
C ALA A 341 20.12 -4.70 31.37
N ASP A 342 20.23 -5.68 32.27
CA ASP A 342 19.45 -6.91 32.23
C ASP A 342 18.04 -6.63 32.77
N ASN A 343 17.01 -7.24 32.16
CA ASN A 343 15.61 -7.10 32.58
C ASN A 343 15.18 -5.63 32.75
N TYR A 344 15.54 -4.79 31.78
CA TYR A 344 15.24 -3.36 31.85
C TYR A 344 13.74 -3.12 31.67
N VAL A 345 13.09 -2.61 32.72
CA VAL A 345 11.66 -2.28 32.76
C VAL A 345 11.52 -0.78 33.08
N TYR A 346 11.42 0.03 32.04
CA TYR A 346 11.12 1.46 32.17
C TYR A 346 10.27 1.91 30.99
N ASN A 347 9.05 2.37 31.26
CA ASN A 347 8.05 2.75 30.26
C ASN A 347 7.66 1.62 29.29
N ASN A 348 7.88 0.36 29.67
CA ASN A 348 7.45 -0.81 28.91
C ASN A 348 5.95 -1.05 29.17
N SER A 349 5.08 -0.26 28.55
CA SER A 349 3.63 -0.29 28.80
C SER A 349 2.84 -0.28 27.49
N PHE A 350 1.76 -1.06 27.52
CA PHE A 350 0.74 -1.16 26.51
C PHE A 350 -0.63 -1.02 27.16
N VAL A 351 -1.52 -0.28 26.48
CA VAL A 351 -2.92 -0.16 26.86
C VAL A 351 -3.76 -0.98 25.89
N LEU A 352 -4.60 -1.86 26.44
CA LEU A 352 -5.59 -2.58 25.64
C LEU A 352 -6.71 -1.62 25.23
N ILE A 353 -6.92 -1.48 23.92
CA ILE A 353 -8.03 -0.68 23.37
C ILE A 353 -9.24 -1.57 23.09
N GLU A 354 -9.03 -2.69 22.39
CA GLU A 354 -10.12 -3.55 21.93
C GLU A 354 -9.66 -5.01 21.96
N SER A 355 -10.57 -5.91 22.34
CA SER A 355 -10.40 -7.35 22.25
C SER A 355 -11.49 -7.92 21.36
N VAL A 356 -11.09 -8.55 20.26
CA VAL A 356 -12.00 -9.08 19.24
C VAL A 356 -11.99 -10.60 19.31
N GLU A 357 -13.11 -11.19 19.72
CA GLU A 357 -13.29 -12.64 19.76
C GLU A 357 -13.82 -13.13 18.40
N MET A 358 -13.04 -13.95 17.68
CA MET A 358 -13.40 -14.42 16.34
C MET A 358 -13.92 -15.87 16.32
N GLY A 359 -13.88 -16.58 17.44
CA GLY A 359 -14.28 -17.99 17.61
C GLY A 359 -13.08 -18.94 17.81
N PRO A 360 -13.29 -20.19 18.26
CA PRO A 360 -12.22 -21.12 18.71
C PRO A 360 -11.41 -21.77 17.58
N GLU A 361 -11.18 -21.04 16.49
CA GLU A 361 -10.53 -21.54 15.28
C GLU A 361 -9.08 -21.07 15.20
N SER A 362 -8.22 -21.82 14.50
CA SER A 362 -6.83 -21.39 14.33
C SER A 362 -6.76 -20.14 13.46
N ILE A 363 -6.18 -19.08 14.01
CA ILE A 363 -6.05 -17.78 13.38
C ILE A 363 -4.63 -17.57 12.87
N LYS A 364 -4.50 -17.07 11.64
CA LYS A 364 -3.24 -16.59 11.05
C LYS A 364 -3.42 -15.17 10.53
N LEU A 365 -2.53 -14.27 10.91
CA LEU A 365 -2.53 -12.88 10.47
C LEU A 365 -1.81 -12.76 9.12
N LEU A 366 -2.47 -12.15 8.15
CA LEU A 366 -1.86 -11.85 6.86
C LEU A 366 -1.11 -10.52 6.98
N LYS A 367 0.20 -10.52 6.73
CA LYS A 367 1.08 -9.36 6.93
C LYS A 367 1.23 -8.56 5.61
N SER A 368 0.90 -7.26 5.60
CA SER A 368 1.31 -6.30 4.57
C SER A 368 1.26 -4.85 5.07
N SER A 369 2.33 -4.10 4.85
CA SER A 369 2.56 -2.74 5.36
C SER A 369 1.85 -1.62 4.59
N SER A 370 0.87 -1.94 3.74
CA SER A 370 0.36 -0.99 2.74
C SER A 370 -0.95 -0.28 3.12
N LEU A 371 -1.71 -0.80 4.09
CA LEU A 371 -3.04 -0.28 4.45
C LEU A 371 -3.04 0.28 5.88
N THR A 372 -3.47 1.53 6.04
CA THR A 372 -3.60 2.13 7.37
C THR A 372 -4.91 1.69 8.02
N GLY A 373 -4.86 1.31 9.29
CA GLY A 373 -6.03 0.93 10.08
C GLY A 373 -6.81 -0.31 9.60
N GLN A 374 -6.24 -1.12 8.71
CA GLN A 374 -6.88 -2.34 8.20
C GLN A 374 -5.92 -3.53 8.29
N MET A 375 -6.43 -4.66 8.79
CA MET A 375 -5.69 -5.92 8.83
C MET A 375 -6.57 -7.08 8.34
N PHE A 376 -5.92 -8.13 7.81
CA PHE A 376 -6.61 -9.32 7.33
C PHE A 376 -6.19 -10.55 8.13
N ILE A 377 -7.18 -11.37 8.42
CA ILE A 377 -7.02 -12.56 9.24
C ILE A 377 -7.58 -13.74 8.48
N SER A 378 -6.79 -14.81 8.35
CA SER A 378 -7.25 -16.08 7.83
C SER A 378 -7.68 -16.99 8.99
N GLN A 379 -8.89 -17.54 8.92
CA GLN A 379 -9.40 -18.55 9.83
C GLN A 379 -9.49 -19.90 9.12
N ASN A 380 -8.94 -20.95 9.75
CA ASN A 380 -9.03 -22.34 9.30
C ASN A 380 -8.71 -22.54 7.80
N HIS A 381 -7.84 -21.72 7.22
CA HIS A 381 -7.46 -21.78 5.80
C HIS A 381 -8.65 -21.70 4.82
N SER A 382 -9.80 -21.17 5.25
CA SER A 382 -11.05 -21.26 4.48
C SER A 382 -11.89 -19.98 4.45
N SER A 383 -11.62 -19.02 5.34
CA SER A 383 -12.24 -17.70 5.30
C SER A 383 -11.19 -16.62 5.62
N VAL A 384 -11.37 -15.44 5.03
CA VAL A 384 -10.56 -14.26 5.33
C VAL A 384 -11.48 -13.20 5.91
N ARG A 385 -11.17 -12.73 7.12
CA ARG A 385 -11.85 -11.62 7.76
C ARG A 385 -11.02 -10.36 7.65
N LYS A 386 -11.68 -9.24 7.34
CA LYS A 386 -11.11 -7.90 7.44
C LYS A 386 -11.46 -7.32 8.79
N ILE A 387 -10.47 -6.90 9.57
CA ILE A 387 -10.66 -6.04 10.74
C ILE A 387 -10.30 -4.62 10.32
N ASP A 388 -11.28 -3.72 10.39
CA ASP A 388 -11.13 -2.32 10.05
C ASP A 388 -11.27 -1.45 11.30
N THR A 389 -10.14 -0.89 11.74
CA THR A 389 -10.05 -0.03 12.93
C THR A 389 -10.27 1.44 12.59
N THR A 390 -10.38 1.81 11.30
CA THR A 390 -10.39 3.22 10.85
C THR A 390 -11.52 4.05 11.47
N ALA A 391 -12.61 3.41 11.90
CA ALA A 391 -13.74 4.04 12.58
C ALA A 391 -13.32 4.83 13.83
N TRP A 392 -12.29 4.35 14.55
CA TRP A 392 -11.80 4.96 15.78
C TRP A 392 -10.29 5.27 15.74
N SER A 393 -9.47 4.48 15.05
CA SER A 393 -8.00 4.62 15.08
C SER A 393 -7.51 5.95 14.53
N PHE A 394 -8.19 6.49 13.51
CA PHE A 394 -7.89 7.82 12.97
C PHE A 394 -8.18 8.94 13.98
N LYS A 395 -9.28 8.80 14.75
CA LYS A 395 -9.61 9.76 15.82
C LYS A 395 -8.53 9.73 16.90
N VAL A 396 -8.09 8.54 17.30
CA VAL A 396 -6.97 8.35 18.25
C VAL A 396 -5.70 9.02 17.73
N SER A 397 -5.29 8.74 16.50
CA SER A 397 -4.10 9.36 15.90
C SER A 397 -4.21 10.89 15.86
N LYS A 398 -5.38 11.44 15.50
CA LYS A 398 -5.62 12.89 15.49
C LYS A 398 -5.59 13.50 16.90
N CYS A 399 -6.13 12.81 17.91
CA CYS A 399 -6.08 13.24 19.30
C CYS A 399 -4.65 13.32 19.82
N ILE A 400 -3.80 12.33 19.49
CA ILE A 400 -2.37 12.33 19.85
C ILE A 400 -1.66 13.52 19.20
N THR A 401 -1.86 13.73 17.90
CA THR A 401 -1.21 14.84 17.17
C THR A 401 -1.67 16.22 17.66
N ASN A 402 -2.96 16.39 17.96
CA ASN A 402 -3.53 17.67 18.37
C ASN A 402 -3.43 17.92 19.88
N SER A 403 -3.02 16.92 20.67
CA SER A 403 -3.05 16.95 22.14
C SER A 403 -4.44 17.27 22.71
N ASP A 404 -5.49 16.79 22.04
CA ASP A 404 -6.90 17.05 22.40
C ASP A 404 -7.67 15.73 22.49
N LEU A 405 -8.07 15.37 23.71
CA LEU A 405 -8.78 14.13 24.03
C LEU A 405 -10.31 14.24 23.88
N THR A 406 -10.86 15.44 23.61
CA THR A 406 -12.31 15.65 23.55
C THR A 406 -12.99 14.78 22.50
N SER A 407 -12.30 14.50 21.38
CA SER A 407 -12.82 13.67 20.30
C SER A 407 -12.92 12.18 20.64
N LEU A 408 -12.42 11.74 21.81
CA LEU A 408 -12.51 10.34 22.28
C LEU A 408 -13.69 10.08 23.22
N ILE A 409 -14.36 11.12 23.74
CA ILE A 409 -15.39 10.98 24.79
C ILE A 409 -16.58 10.11 24.34
N ASP A 410 -17.00 10.25 23.08
CA ASP A 410 -18.16 9.54 22.51
C ASP A 410 -17.77 8.46 21.48
N VAL A 411 -16.51 7.99 21.50
CA VAL A 411 -16.03 6.99 20.53
C VAL A 411 -16.27 5.59 21.07
N ASP A 412 -17.06 4.80 20.34
CA ASP A 412 -17.15 3.35 20.56
C ASP A 412 -15.94 2.68 19.89
N PHE A 413 -15.04 2.13 20.71
CA PHE A 413 -13.84 1.41 20.27
C PHE A 413 -14.21 0.00 19.78
N LYS A 414 -14.95 -0.05 18.67
CA LYS A 414 -15.33 -1.29 17.99
C LYS A 414 -14.89 -1.25 16.55
N SER A 415 -14.04 -2.19 16.18
CA SER A 415 -13.60 -2.40 14.82
C SER A 415 -14.72 -3.02 13.98
N LYS A 416 -14.80 -2.62 12.72
CA LYS A 416 -15.74 -3.23 11.78
C LYS A 416 -15.12 -4.53 11.27
N ILE A 417 -15.81 -5.64 11.54
CA ILE A 417 -15.41 -6.96 11.08
C ILE A 417 -16.24 -7.31 9.86
N SER A 418 -15.57 -7.55 8.73
CA SER A 418 -16.22 -7.95 7.49
C SER A 418 -15.68 -9.30 7.04
N ASP A 419 -16.57 -10.27 6.87
CA ASP A 419 -16.24 -11.54 6.23
C ASP A 419 -16.03 -11.32 4.72
N LEU A 420 -14.88 -11.73 4.19
CA LEU A 420 -14.66 -11.81 2.76
C LEU A 420 -15.01 -13.22 2.31
N ASP A 421 -15.95 -13.34 1.36
CA ASP A 421 -16.29 -14.60 0.69
C ASP A 421 -15.10 -15.09 -0.16
N ILE A 422 -14.08 -15.63 0.49
CA ILE A 422 -12.88 -16.25 -0.08
C ILE A 422 -12.81 -17.65 0.52
N LYS A 423 -13.25 -18.66 -0.24
CA LYS A 423 -13.32 -20.06 0.21
C LYS A 423 -12.01 -20.82 0.00
N GLU A 424 -10.89 -20.13 -0.04
CA GLU A 424 -9.57 -20.70 -0.32
C GLU A 424 -8.53 -20.23 0.70
N ASN A 425 -7.50 -21.05 0.92
CA ASN A 425 -6.39 -20.72 1.79
C ASN A 425 -5.54 -19.61 1.16
N VAL A 426 -5.60 -18.41 1.74
CA VAL A 426 -4.82 -17.28 1.27
C VAL A 426 -3.48 -17.26 1.99
N ASP A 427 -2.40 -17.31 1.21
CA ASP A 427 -1.04 -17.28 1.75
C ASP A 427 -0.51 -15.84 1.87
N CYS A 428 -0.90 -14.98 0.94
CA CYS A 428 -0.48 -13.58 0.91
C CYS A 428 -1.53 -12.68 0.26
N TYR A 429 -1.45 -11.37 0.55
CA TYR A 429 -2.20 -10.36 -0.16
C TYR A 429 -1.30 -9.16 -0.51
N GLY A 430 -1.81 -8.31 -1.39
CA GLY A 430 -1.37 -6.93 -1.36
C GLY A 430 -2.16 -6.01 -2.28
N VAL A 431 -1.74 -4.75 -2.34
CA VAL A 431 -2.54 -3.66 -2.88
C VAL A 431 -2.16 -3.36 -4.32
N TRP A 432 -3.17 -3.22 -5.19
CA TRP A 432 -3.00 -2.81 -6.58
C TRP A 432 -3.74 -1.51 -6.87
N SER A 433 -3.27 -0.76 -7.86
CA SER A 433 -3.86 0.47 -8.37
C SER A 433 -3.79 0.47 -9.90
N LEU A 434 -4.93 0.39 -10.57
CA LEU A 434 -5.02 0.36 -12.02
C LEU A 434 -6.05 1.38 -12.50
N ARG A 435 -5.63 2.31 -13.38
CA ARG A 435 -6.52 3.31 -14.00
C ARG A 435 -7.32 4.17 -13.01
N GLY A 436 -6.76 4.45 -11.84
CA GLY A 436 -7.40 5.26 -10.79
C GLY A 436 -8.23 4.43 -9.79
N GLU A 437 -8.55 3.18 -10.10
CA GLU A 437 -9.14 2.24 -9.14
C GLU A 437 -8.05 1.58 -8.30
N ARG A 438 -8.36 1.33 -7.03
CA ARG A 438 -7.49 0.59 -6.10
C ARG A 438 -8.20 -0.64 -5.58
N GLY A 439 -7.43 -1.68 -5.29
CA GLY A 439 -7.98 -2.90 -4.73
C GLY A 439 -6.93 -3.75 -4.06
N ILE A 440 -7.38 -4.89 -3.55
CA ILE A 440 -6.58 -5.89 -2.86
C ILE A 440 -6.60 -7.14 -3.71
N LEU A 441 -5.41 -7.69 -3.93
CA LEU A 441 -5.19 -8.97 -4.55
C LEU A 441 -4.89 -9.98 -3.45
N PHE A 442 -5.74 -11.00 -3.33
CA PHE A 442 -5.49 -12.17 -2.49
C PHE A 442 -4.96 -13.29 -3.37
N VAL A 443 -3.88 -13.93 -2.94
CA VAL A 443 -3.27 -15.02 -3.69
C VAL A 443 -3.18 -16.27 -2.84
N SER A 444 -3.77 -17.32 -3.39
CA SER A 444 -3.70 -18.69 -2.89
C SER A 444 -2.81 -19.53 -3.80
N ASN A 445 -2.63 -20.79 -3.44
CA ASN A 445 -1.92 -21.77 -4.25
C ASN A 445 -2.61 -22.05 -5.59
N SER A 446 -3.93 -21.97 -5.62
CA SER A 446 -4.78 -22.35 -6.74
C SER A 446 -5.36 -21.17 -7.52
N SER A 447 -5.59 -20.03 -6.87
CA SER A 447 -6.31 -18.91 -7.45
C SER A 447 -5.74 -17.55 -7.03
N VAL A 448 -6.13 -16.55 -7.80
CA VAL A 448 -5.86 -15.14 -7.53
C VAL A 448 -7.21 -14.46 -7.53
N ILE A 449 -7.56 -13.81 -6.43
CA ILE A 449 -8.87 -13.17 -6.22
C ILE A 449 -8.64 -11.68 -6.04
N SER A 450 -9.31 -10.86 -6.83
CA SER A 450 -9.22 -9.41 -6.76
C SER A 450 -10.49 -8.80 -6.15
N ARG A 451 -10.33 -7.91 -5.18
CA ARG A 451 -11.41 -7.12 -4.58
C ARG A 451 -11.09 -5.65 -4.71
N THR A 452 -12.04 -4.85 -5.19
CA THR A 452 -11.87 -3.38 -5.24
C THR A 452 -12.11 -2.77 -3.86
N LEU A 453 -11.31 -1.75 -3.51
CA LEU A 453 -11.52 -0.93 -2.32
C LEU A 453 -12.51 0.18 -2.68
N PRO A 454 -13.60 0.38 -1.91
CA PRO A 454 -14.55 1.46 -2.17
C PRO A 454 -13.86 2.83 -2.08
N GLU A 455 -14.31 3.81 -2.88
CA GLU A 455 -13.70 5.15 -2.98
C GLU A 455 -13.61 5.90 -1.63
N SER A 456 -14.44 5.56 -0.64
CA SER A 456 -14.36 6.08 0.73
C SER A 456 -13.06 5.72 1.45
N ASP A 457 -12.41 4.61 1.06
CA ASP A 457 -11.17 4.11 1.66
C ASP A 457 -9.92 4.61 0.91
N SER A 458 -10.10 5.31 -0.23
CA SER A 458 -9.02 5.69 -1.15
C SER A 458 -8.07 6.77 -0.62
N SER A 459 -8.48 7.54 0.40
CA SER A 459 -7.63 8.51 1.11
C SER A 459 -6.72 7.89 2.18
N PHE A 460 -6.83 6.57 2.45
CA PHE A 460 -6.25 5.92 3.63
C PHE A 460 -5.11 4.92 3.31
N VAL A 461 -4.58 4.95 2.09
CA VAL A 461 -3.29 4.30 1.77
C VAL A 461 -2.20 5.33 2.00
N ILE A 462 -1.16 4.95 2.74
CA ILE A 462 0.02 5.78 3.00
C ILE A 462 0.42 6.49 1.70
N LYS A 463 0.51 7.82 1.76
CA LYS A 463 1.21 8.66 0.81
C LYS A 463 2.70 8.32 0.86
N LEU A 464 3.07 7.10 0.49
CA LEU A 464 4.46 6.64 0.43
C LEU A 464 5.23 7.38 -0.66
N ASP A 465 4.54 8.18 -1.48
CA ASP A 465 5.06 9.02 -2.54
C ASP A 465 5.21 10.52 -2.18
N GLU A 466 4.79 10.97 -0.98
CA GLU A 466 4.97 12.38 -0.56
C GLU A 466 6.21 12.63 0.32
N MET A 467 6.70 11.64 1.08
CA MET A 467 7.92 11.83 1.89
C MET A 467 9.23 11.56 1.13
N SER A 468 9.16 11.17 -0.15
CA SER A 468 10.34 10.92 -1.00
C SER A 468 10.44 11.93 -2.16
N ARG A 469 9.49 12.87 -2.26
CA ARG A 469 9.44 13.93 -3.28
C ARG A 469 9.41 15.35 -2.71
N SER A 470 10.00 15.57 -1.53
CA SER A 470 10.34 16.93 -1.09
C SER A 470 11.71 17.38 -1.63
N LYS A 471 11.91 17.25 -2.94
CA LYS A 471 12.80 18.13 -3.70
C LYS A 471 12.05 18.50 -4.97
N ASN A 472 11.70 19.78 -5.03
CA ASN A 472 11.11 20.51 -6.14
C ASN A 472 9.61 20.29 -6.37
N ILE A 473 8.83 21.27 -5.90
CA ILE A 473 7.55 21.62 -6.48
C ILE A 473 7.85 22.05 -7.93
N GLU A 474 7.64 21.16 -8.87
CA GLU A 474 7.33 21.51 -10.26
C GLU A 474 6.05 20.76 -10.62
N ASP A 475 4.97 21.52 -10.75
CA ASP A 475 3.82 21.45 -11.67
C ASP A 475 3.38 20.10 -12.29
N PRO A 476 2.06 19.94 -12.56
CA PRO A 476 1.45 18.67 -12.95
C PRO A 476 2.18 18.06 -14.13
N VAL A 477 2.52 16.78 -13.99
CA VAL A 477 3.18 15.95 -15.01
C VAL A 477 2.37 16.03 -16.31
N THR A 478 2.74 16.98 -17.15
CA THR A 478 2.54 16.91 -18.58
C THR A 478 3.25 15.65 -19.01
N LYS A 479 2.51 14.69 -19.56
CA LYS A 479 3.09 13.56 -20.29
C LYS A 479 4.07 14.16 -21.30
N LYS A 480 5.37 14.13 -21.00
CA LYS A 480 6.39 14.60 -21.93
C LYS A 480 6.29 13.69 -23.14
N TYR A 481 6.02 14.30 -24.30
CA TYR A 481 6.06 13.62 -25.59
C TYR A 481 7.46 13.01 -25.76
N GLU A 482 7.55 11.68 -25.66
CA GLU A 482 8.82 10.97 -25.74
C GLU A 482 9.07 10.59 -27.20
N VAL A 483 10.11 11.18 -27.79
CA VAL A 483 10.47 10.94 -29.19
C VAL A 483 11.44 9.77 -29.26
N SER A 484 10.97 8.65 -29.80
CA SER A 484 11.80 7.47 -30.05
C SER A 484 12.54 7.62 -31.38
N PHE A 485 13.72 8.24 -31.35
CA PHE A 485 14.64 8.17 -32.49
C PHE A 485 15.37 6.83 -32.49
N THR A 486 15.73 6.32 -33.67
CA THR A 486 16.38 5.01 -33.77
C THR A 486 17.80 5.00 -33.19
N GLN A 487 18.47 6.16 -33.18
CA GLN A 487 19.81 6.33 -32.62
C GLN A 487 19.86 7.47 -31.59
N PRO A 488 20.47 7.26 -30.41
CA PRO A 488 20.65 8.31 -29.41
C PRO A 488 21.71 9.34 -29.87
N ILE A 489 21.48 10.62 -29.55
CA ILE A 489 22.39 11.71 -29.98
C ILE A 489 23.82 11.58 -29.43
N SER A 490 23.96 10.92 -28.28
CA SER A 490 25.27 10.60 -27.68
C SER A 490 26.12 9.72 -28.58
N GLU A 491 25.52 8.78 -29.32
CA GLU A 491 26.23 7.91 -30.24
C GLU A 491 26.74 8.68 -31.47
N ILE A 492 25.92 9.59 -32.00
CA ILE A 492 26.30 10.48 -33.12
C ILE A 492 27.42 11.43 -32.70
N MET A 493 27.36 11.98 -31.48
CA MET A 493 28.41 12.85 -30.94
C MET A 493 29.72 12.09 -30.74
N ASN A 494 29.65 10.84 -30.25
CA ASN A 494 30.84 9.99 -30.11
C ASN A 494 31.46 9.62 -31.47
N LEU A 495 30.63 9.35 -32.49
CA LEU A 495 31.10 9.10 -33.86
C LEU A 495 31.75 10.35 -34.48
N ASN A 496 31.16 11.53 -34.25
CA ASN A 496 31.73 12.81 -34.69
C ASN A 496 33.07 13.09 -34.00
N ASP A 497 33.16 12.87 -32.68
CA ASP A 497 34.40 13.04 -31.92
C ASP A 497 35.49 12.07 -32.38
N SER A 498 35.12 10.81 -32.66
CA SER A 498 36.04 9.81 -33.21
C SER A 498 36.58 10.25 -34.57
N PHE A 499 35.69 10.67 -35.47
CA PHE A 499 36.06 11.16 -36.79
C PHE A 499 36.94 12.42 -36.72
N GLN A 500 36.62 13.38 -35.84
CA GLN A 500 37.45 14.57 -35.64
C GLN A 500 38.85 14.25 -35.09
N ARG A 501 38.98 13.27 -34.19
CA ARG A 501 40.29 12.81 -33.69
C ARG A 501 41.11 12.19 -34.82
N ILE A 502 40.47 11.42 -35.70
CA ILE A 502 41.09 10.82 -36.87
C ILE A 502 41.52 11.88 -37.89
N CYS A 503 40.69 12.90 -38.14
CA CYS A 503 41.07 14.01 -39.02
C CYS A 503 42.25 14.84 -38.49
N ARG A 504 42.43 14.93 -37.16
CA ARG A 504 43.59 15.61 -36.56
C ARG A 504 44.90 14.83 -36.71
N HIS A 505 44.83 13.51 -36.85
CA HIS A 505 45.97 12.62 -37.06
C HIS A 505 45.68 11.62 -38.20
N PRO A 506 45.71 12.07 -39.46
CA PRO A 506 45.20 11.30 -40.60
C PRO A 506 46.01 10.04 -40.93
N PHE A 507 47.26 9.95 -40.46
CA PHE A 507 48.17 8.85 -40.74
C PHE A 507 48.76 8.31 -39.44
N LYS A 508 48.61 7.02 -39.17
CA LYS A 508 49.17 6.37 -37.98
C LYS A 508 50.68 6.13 -38.09
N LYS A 509 51.21 6.07 -39.32
CA LYS A 509 52.62 5.76 -39.62
C LYS A 509 53.17 6.82 -40.57
N ILE A 510 54.24 7.48 -40.15
CA ILE A 510 54.96 8.45 -40.97
C ILE A 510 56.22 7.75 -41.47
N ILE A 511 56.45 7.73 -42.79
CA ILE A 511 57.69 7.17 -43.38
C ILE A 511 58.86 7.94 -42.77
N SER A 512 59.84 7.21 -42.21
CA SER A 512 60.96 7.81 -41.52
C SER A 512 61.83 8.64 -42.49
N PRO A 513 62.50 9.72 -42.03
CA PRO A 513 63.35 10.54 -42.90
C PRO A 513 64.46 9.74 -43.58
N GLU A 514 64.96 8.70 -42.90
CA GLU A 514 66.02 7.81 -43.36
C GLU A 514 65.58 6.95 -44.55
N GLU A 515 64.34 6.43 -44.51
CA GLU A 515 63.75 5.65 -45.60
C GLU A 515 63.36 6.55 -46.79
N ARG A 516 62.95 7.81 -46.57
CA ARG A 516 62.57 8.72 -47.67
C ARG A 516 63.72 9.08 -48.62
N GLN A 517 64.96 8.96 -48.16
CA GLN A 517 66.15 9.43 -48.90
C GLN A 517 66.87 8.32 -49.68
N THR A 518 66.44 7.05 -49.55
CA THR A 518 67.06 5.94 -50.29
C THR A 518 66.57 5.92 -51.74
N VAL A 519 67.52 5.90 -52.69
CA VAL A 519 67.24 5.83 -54.13
C VAL A 519 66.56 4.50 -54.45
N LEU A 520 65.47 4.56 -55.23
CA LEU A 520 64.54 3.47 -55.57
C LEU A 520 65.18 2.36 -56.42
N SER A 521 66.20 1.66 -55.92
CA SER A 521 66.93 0.64 -56.70
C SER A 521 67.45 -0.55 -55.88
N ASN A 522 66.89 -0.84 -54.69
CA ASN A 522 67.24 -2.02 -53.86
C ASN A 522 65.99 -2.62 -53.16
N ASP A 523 66.14 -3.83 -52.59
CA ASP A 523 65.12 -4.64 -51.89
C ASP A 523 64.35 -3.91 -50.75
N SER A 524 64.87 -2.78 -50.28
CA SER A 524 64.20 -1.85 -49.36
C SER A 524 63.03 -1.05 -49.96
N ASN A 525 62.71 -1.24 -51.25
CA ASN A 525 61.54 -0.63 -51.89
C ASN A 525 60.22 -1.33 -51.50
N GLU A 526 60.25 -2.62 -51.18
CA GLU A 526 59.06 -3.37 -50.81
C GLU A 526 58.47 -2.86 -49.49
N THR A 527 59.32 -2.46 -48.55
CA THR A 527 58.90 -1.88 -47.27
C THR A 527 58.27 -0.50 -47.45
N GLN A 528 58.80 0.33 -48.35
CA GLN A 528 58.20 1.63 -48.69
C GLN A 528 56.84 1.48 -49.37
N LEU A 529 56.70 0.56 -50.33
CA LEU A 529 55.42 0.28 -50.99
C LEU A 529 54.40 -0.34 -50.02
N ALA A 530 54.84 -1.20 -49.11
CA ALA A 530 54.01 -1.72 -48.03
C ALA A 530 53.51 -0.60 -47.11
N THR A 531 54.37 0.34 -46.71
CA THR A 531 53.95 1.50 -45.91
C THR A 531 53.00 2.44 -46.66
N LEU A 532 53.16 2.61 -47.97
CA LEU A 532 52.22 3.38 -48.80
C LEU A 532 50.86 2.68 -48.92
N THR A 533 50.86 1.35 -49.00
CA THR A 533 49.63 0.55 -49.02
C THR A 533 48.92 0.61 -47.66
N GLU A 534 49.66 0.57 -46.55
CA GLU A 534 49.13 0.80 -45.20
C GLU A 534 48.51 2.20 -45.07
N ILE A 535 49.20 3.24 -45.55
CA ILE A 535 48.69 4.62 -45.56
C ILE A 535 47.43 4.74 -46.44
N SER A 536 47.40 4.07 -47.59
CA SER A 536 46.22 4.04 -48.47
C SER A 536 45.04 3.34 -47.79
N ASN A 537 45.27 2.24 -47.08
CA ASN A 537 44.23 1.53 -46.35
C ASN A 537 43.69 2.36 -45.16
N ASP A 538 44.56 3.07 -44.45
CA ASP A 538 44.18 4.02 -43.41
C ASP A 538 43.30 5.15 -43.98
N LEU A 539 43.65 5.70 -45.15
CA LEU A 539 42.83 6.72 -45.84
C LEU A 539 41.46 6.18 -46.24
N VAL A 540 41.40 4.98 -46.80
CA VAL A 540 40.13 4.34 -47.17
C VAL A 540 39.26 4.10 -45.94
N SER A 541 39.85 3.64 -44.83
CA SER A 541 39.15 3.48 -43.55
C SER A 541 38.57 4.81 -43.05
N ASN A 542 39.36 5.89 -43.10
CA ASN A 542 38.92 7.22 -42.68
C ASN A 542 37.78 7.76 -43.57
N ILE A 543 37.82 7.49 -44.88
CA ILE A 543 36.75 7.84 -45.81
C ILE A 543 35.47 7.07 -45.48
N VAL A 544 35.57 5.77 -45.19
CA VAL A 544 34.41 4.93 -44.80
C VAL A 544 33.79 5.45 -43.50
N GLU A 545 34.59 5.79 -42.50
CA GLU A 545 34.09 6.39 -41.25
C GLU A 545 33.40 7.74 -41.50
N GLY A 546 33.98 8.61 -42.32
CA GLY A 546 33.36 9.88 -42.70
C GLY A 546 32.03 9.71 -43.46
N GLN A 547 31.97 8.75 -44.39
CA GLN A 547 30.74 8.40 -45.10
C GLN A 547 29.68 7.81 -44.16
N SER A 548 30.09 6.98 -43.19
CA SER A 548 29.18 6.42 -42.18
C SER A 548 28.57 7.50 -41.29
N LEU A 549 29.38 8.47 -40.83
CA LEU A 549 28.90 9.64 -40.09
C LEU A 549 27.93 10.47 -40.94
N GLY A 550 28.26 10.69 -42.21
CA GLY A 550 27.38 11.40 -43.16
C GLY A 550 26.02 10.71 -43.35
N LEU A 551 26.00 9.38 -43.45
CA LEU A 551 24.77 8.58 -43.55
C LEU A 551 23.95 8.62 -42.26
N VAL A 552 24.59 8.50 -41.11
CA VAL A 552 23.95 8.59 -39.79
C VAL A 552 23.32 9.97 -39.57
N LEU A 553 24.04 11.05 -39.88
CA LEU A 553 23.52 12.41 -39.80
C LEU A 553 22.34 12.63 -40.74
N ARG A 554 22.41 12.11 -41.97
CA ARG A 554 21.32 12.19 -42.94
C ARG A 554 20.08 11.45 -42.46
N ASN A 555 20.23 10.23 -41.94
CA ASN A 555 19.12 9.45 -41.40
C ASN A 555 18.49 10.17 -40.20
N ARG A 556 19.31 10.74 -39.33
CA ARG A 556 18.84 11.54 -38.20
C ARG A 556 18.04 12.77 -38.63
N LEU A 557 18.53 13.51 -39.62
CA LEU A 557 17.81 14.67 -40.17
C LEU A 557 16.47 14.26 -40.77
N TYR A 558 16.41 13.11 -41.44
CA TYR A 558 15.17 12.58 -42.00
C TYR A 558 14.16 12.21 -40.91
N GLU A 559 14.60 11.56 -39.83
CA GLU A 559 13.75 11.27 -38.67
C GLU A 559 13.26 12.54 -37.98
N GLN A 560 14.13 13.55 -37.83
CA GLN A 560 13.75 14.85 -37.28
C GLN A 560 12.73 15.57 -38.16
N GLN A 561 12.89 15.51 -39.48
CA GLN A 561 11.94 16.06 -40.43
C GLN A 561 10.58 15.34 -40.34
N TYR A 562 10.59 14.02 -40.21
CA TYR A 562 9.38 13.21 -40.03
C TYR A 562 8.66 13.56 -38.72
N GLU A 563 9.39 13.60 -37.60
CA GLU A 563 8.83 13.94 -36.29
C GLU A 563 8.31 15.38 -36.25
N LEU A 564 9.02 16.34 -36.85
CA LEU A 564 8.53 17.71 -37.00
C LEU A 564 7.21 17.75 -37.78
N THR A 565 7.11 16.99 -38.86
CA THR A 565 5.89 16.91 -39.67
C THR A 565 4.73 16.33 -38.86
N LYS A 566 5.00 15.30 -38.04
CA LYS A 566 4.03 14.70 -37.13
C LYS A 566 3.57 15.69 -36.05
N GLN A 567 4.52 16.38 -35.40
CA GLN A 567 4.23 17.41 -34.40
C GLN A 567 3.40 18.57 -34.99
N LEU A 568 3.71 19.01 -36.21
CA LEU A 568 2.93 20.03 -36.91
C LEU A 568 1.50 19.55 -37.17
N LYS A 569 1.33 18.30 -37.61
CA LYS A 569 0.01 17.71 -37.84
C LYS A 569 -0.83 17.64 -36.56
N GLU A 570 -0.24 17.20 -35.45
CA GLU A 570 -0.91 17.15 -34.15
C GLU A 570 -1.23 18.55 -33.60
N SER A 571 -0.33 19.52 -33.78
CA SER A 571 -0.53 20.92 -33.42
C SER A 571 -1.71 21.54 -34.18
N ILE A 572 -1.81 21.28 -35.48
CA ILE A 572 -2.95 21.72 -36.31
C ILE A 572 -4.26 21.10 -35.77
N GLN A 573 -4.28 19.81 -35.46
CA GLN A 573 -5.46 19.14 -34.88
C GLN A 573 -5.85 19.73 -33.50
N LEU A 574 -4.87 20.12 -32.68
CA LEU A 574 -5.12 20.77 -31.40
C LEU A 574 -5.74 22.16 -31.59
N ILE A 575 -5.22 22.95 -32.54
CA ILE A 575 -5.77 24.27 -32.89
C ILE A 575 -7.22 24.14 -33.38
N GLU A 576 -7.52 23.15 -34.23
CA GLU A 576 -8.89 22.86 -34.68
C GLU A 576 -9.81 22.47 -33.52
N LYS A 577 -9.35 21.60 -32.60
CA LYS A 577 -10.14 21.25 -31.40
C LYS A 577 -10.37 22.45 -30.50
N GLN A 578 -9.37 23.33 -30.37
CA GLN A 578 -9.48 24.54 -29.55
C GLN A 578 -10.53 25.50 -30.13
N SER A 579 -10.60 25.67 -31.45
CA SER A 579 -11.62 26.52 -32.08
C SER A 579 -13.03 25.94 -31.91
N LEU A 580 -13.19 24.62 -32.03
CA LEU A 580 -14.46 23.92 -31.76
C LEU A 580 -14.89 24.04 -30.29
N LEU A 581 -13.95 23.89 -29.35
CA LEU A 581 -14.18 24.07 -27.92
C LEU A 581 -14.61 25.51 -27.60
N LYS A 582 -13.96 26.51 -28.20
CA LYS A 582 -14.30 27.91 -28.02
C LYS A 582 -15.72 28.21 -28.53
N SER A 583 -16.07 27.70 -29.71
CA SER A 583 -17.44 27.81 -30.25
C SER A 583 -18.48 27.16 -29.32
N SER A 584 -18.22 25.95 -28.83
CA SER A 584 -19.12 25.27 -27.89
C SER A 584 -19.22 26.00 -26.55
N TYR A 585 -18.13 26.61 -26.08
CA TYR A 585 -18.12 27.43 -24.88
C TYR A 585 -18.97 28.69 -25.05
N ASP A 586 -18.83 29.40 -26.17
CA ASP A 586 -19.63 30.59 -26.48
C ASP A 586 -21.13 30.24 -26.55
N ASP A 587 -21.49 29.12 -27.19
CA ASP A 587 -22.87 28.62 -27.23
C ASP A 587 -23.44 28.32 -25.83
N LYS A 588 -22.65 27.66 -24.97
CA LYS A 588 -23.04 27.37 -23.59
C LYS A 588 -23.16 28.65 -22.77
N MET A 589 -22.29 29.62 -22.97
CA MET A 589 -22.31 30.91 -22.27
C MET A 589 -23.52 31.74 -22.66
N VAL A 590 -23.94 31.71 -23.93
CA VAL A 590 -25.20 32.32 -24.39
C VAL A 590 -26.41 31.67 -23.70
N ARG A 591 -26.45 30.33 -23.63
CA ARG A 591 -27.53 29.60 -22.92
C ARG A 591 -27.56 29.92 -21.42
N TRP A 592 -26.39 29.96 -20.79
CA TRP A 592 -26.24 30.29 -19.38
C TRP A 592 -26.76 31.71 -19.09
N ASN A 593 -26.34 32.69 -19.87
CA ASN A 593 -26.79 34.08 -19.73
C ASN A 593 -28.30 34.22 -19.94
N LYS A 594 -28.90 33.43 -20.85
CA LYS A 594 -30.36 33.39 -21.04
C LYS A 594 -31.07 32.84 -19.80
N ASN A 595 -30.53 31.81 -19.16
CA ASN A 595 -31.09 31.25 -17.93
C ASN A 595 -30.93 32.20 -16.75
N LEU A 596 -29.79 32.88 -16.64
CA LEU A 596 -29.54 33.87 -15.59
C LEU A 596 -30.52 35.05 -15.71
N LYS A 597 -30.76 35.57 -16.92
CA LYS A 597 -31.80 36.59 -17.17
C LYS A 597 -33.20 36.11 -16.78
N LYS A 598 -33.57 34.86 -17.08
CA LYS A 598 -34.84 34.29 -16.64
C LYS A 598 -34.95 34.21 -15.12
N GLN A 599 -33.85 33.87 -14.44
CA GLN A 599 -33.81 33.83 -12.98
C GLN A 599 -34.01 35.23 -12.39
N ASP A 600 -33.35 36.24 -12.94
CA ASP A 600 -33.54 37.64 -12.52
C ASP A 600 -34.98 38.12 -12.74
N GLU A 601 -35.59 37.78 -13.88
CA GLU A 601 -37.01 38.06 -14.15
C GLU A 601 -37.93 37.38 -13.13
N LEU A 602 -37.64 36.13 -12.74
CA LEU A 602 -38.41 35.40 -11.73
C LEU A 602 -38.24 36.01 -10.34
N ILE A 603 -37.02 36.42 -9.96
CA ILE A 603 -36.76 37.11 -8.70
C ILE A 603 -37.48 38.46 -8.66
N GLN A 604 -37.48 39.22 -9.76
CA GLN A 604 -38.25 40.46 -9.87
C GLN A 604 -39.75 40.21 -9.73
N ARG A 605 -40.28 39.17 -10.38
CA ARG A 605 -41.70 38.77 -10.21
C ARG A 605 -42.02 38.37 -8.78
N PHE A 606 -41.14 37.63 -8.13
CA PHE A 606 -41.31 37.21 -6.74
C PHE A 606 -41.29 38.41 -5.79
N ASN A 607 -40.36 39.35 -5.99
CA ASN A 607 -40.29 40.57 -5.20
C ASN A 607 -41.49 41.49 -5.45
N ALA A 608 -41.97 41.58 -6.70
CA ALA A 608 -43.20 42.31 -7.03
C ALA A 608 -44.43 41.65 -6.39
N LEU A 609 -44.49 40.33 -6.35
CA LEU A 609 -45.57 39.58 -5.70
C LEU A 609 -45.53 39.76 -4.17
N ASN A 610 -44.37 39.71 -3.54
CA ASN A 610 -44.20 40.03 -2.13
C ASN A 610 -44.56 41.49 -1.82
N GLY A 611 -44.17 42.43 -2.68
CA GLY A 611 -44.56 43.82 -2.57
C GLY A 611 -46.07 44.02 -2.70
N ASN A 612 -46.72 43.28 -3.60
CA ASN A 612 -48.17 43.29 -3.74
C ASN A 612 -48.85 42.65 -2.53
N LEU A 613 -48.34 41.54 -2.00
CA LEU A 613 -48.86 40.90 -0.78
C LEU A 613 -48.71 41.81 0.44
N ALA A 614 -47.60 42.54 0.57
CA ALA A 614 -47.42 43.54 1.63
C ALA A 614 -48.44 44.69 1.49
N LYS A 615 -48.64 45.22 0.27
CA LYS A 615 -49.66 46.24 -0.01
C LYS A 615 -51.09 45.75 0.24
N ILE A 616 -51.38 44.50 -0.10
CA ILE A 616 -52.66 43.81 0.14
C ILE A 616 -52.88 43.65 1.65
N HIS A 617 -51.85 43.28 2.41
CA HIS A 617 -51.90 43.15 3.86
C HIS A 617 -52.07 44.51 4.58
N GLU A 618 -51.52 45.59 4.04
CA GLU A 618 -51.69 46.95 4.56
C GLU A 618 -53.02 47.60 4.16
N SER A 619 -53.65 47.15 3.07
CA SER A 619 -54.94 47.67 2.62
C SER A 619 -56.11 47.16 3.49
N LYS A 620 -56.78 48.07 4.20
CA LYS A 620 -58.01 47.79 4.98
C LYS A 620 -59.25 47.51 4.11
N GLU A 621 -59.12 47.39 2.79
CA GLU A 621 -60.26 47.18 1.89
C GLU A 621 -60.68 45.70 1.73
N ILE A 622 -59.82 44.74 2.11
CA ILE A 622 -60.11 43.30 1.95
C ILE A 622 -61.13 42.79 2.98
N SER A 623 -61.33 43.50 4.09
CA SER A 623 -62.38 43.13 5.05
C SER A 623 -63.80 43.36 4.51
N LYS A 624 -63.96 43.87 3.28
CA LYS A 624 -65.27 44.19 2.67
C LYS A 624 -65.55 43.50 1.33
N THR A 625 -64.61 42.76 0.74
CA THR A 625 -64.87 42.01 -0.50
C THR A 625 -65.27 40.56 -0.20
N PRO A 626 -66.38 40.05 -0.76
CA PRO A 626 -66.76 38.65 -0.58
C PRO A 626 -65.73 37.73 -1.24
N ILE A 627 -65.40 36.66 -0.53
CA ILE A 627 -64.41 35.63 -0.92
C ILE A 627 -64.81 35.03 -2.27
N SER A 628 -63.88 35.00 -3.22
CA SER A 628 -64.08 34.42 -4.56
C SER A 628 -64.20 32.89 -4.49
N GLU A 629 -64.99 32.25 -5.37
CA GLU A 629 -65.13 30.79 -5.40
C GLU A 629 -63.78 30.06 -5.53
N LYS A 630 -62.81 30.65 -6.23
CA LYS A 630 -61.44 30.11 -6.33
C LYS A 630 -60.66 30.22 -5.03
N GLU A 631 -60.90 31.27 -4.24
CA GLU A 631 -60.32 31.40 -2.91
C GLU A 631 -60.98 30.42 -1.94
N VAL A 632 -62.28 30.15 -2.08
CA VAL A 632 -62.96 29.09 -1.31
C VAL A 632 -62.39 27.71 -1.67
N GLU A 633 -62.09 27.43 -2.93
CA GLU A 633 -61.41 26.19 -3.35
C GLU A 633 -59.98 26.11 -2.81
N TRP A 634 -59.23 27.21 -2.85
CA TRP A 634 -57.90 27.27 -2.25
C TRP A 634 -57.95 27.09 -0.73
N PHE A 635 -58.91 27.71 -0.03
CA PHE A 635 -59.12 27.51 1.41
C PHE A 635 -59.58 26.09 1.72
N LYS A 636 -60.36 25.44 0.85
CA LYS A 636 -60.71 24.02 0.96
C LYS A 636 -59.47 23.13 0.78
N GLU A 637 -58.59 23.46 -0.15
CA GLU A 637 -57.35 22.72 -0.36
C GLU A 637 -56.38 22.91 0.81
N VAL A 638 -56.18 24.14 1.29
CA VAL A 638 -55.39 24.43 2.48
C VAL A 638 -55.99 23.75 3.72
N ARG A 639 -57.31 23.74 3.87
CA ARG A 639 -58.00 22.99 4.94
C ARG A 639 -57.82 21.49 4.78
N ASN A 640 -57.87 20.93 3.58
CA ASN A 640 -57.60 19.52 3.32
C ASN A 640 -56.14 19.17 3.62
N GLN A 641 -55.19 20.03 3.28
CA GLN A 641 -53.77 19.88 3.60
C GLN A 641 -53.53 19.94 5.11
N ILE A 642 -54.20 20.85 5.83
CA ILE A 642 -54.14 20.95 7.29
C ILE A 642 -54.81 19.73 7.96
N LEU A 643 -55.94 19.24 7.43
CA LEU A 643 -56.58 18.03 7.93
C LEU A 643 -55.69 16.81 7.70
N LYS A 644 -55.11 16.66 6.50
CA LYS A 644 -54.10 15.63 6.21
C LYS A 644 -52.91 15.75 7.14
N PHE A 645 -52.42 16.97 7.39
CA PHE A 645 -51.31 17.20 8.30
C PHE A 645 -51.66 16.82 9.75
N ASN A 646 -52.86 17.17 10.22
CA ASN A 646 -53.33 16.76 11.55
C ASN A 646 -53.52 15.25 11.63
N ASP A 647 -54.07 14.61 10.59
CA ASP A 647 -54.16 13.15 10.51
C ASP A 647 -52.77 12.53 10.54
N PHE A 648 -51.79 13.11 9.84
CA PHE A 648 -50.39 12.67 9.91
C PHE A 648 -49.79 12.85 11.30
N VAL A 649 -50.07 13.95 11.99
CA VAL A 649 -49.60 14.17 13.37
C VAL A 649 -50.27 13.19 14.34
N HIS A 650 -51.56 12.90 14.17
CA HIS A 650 -52.27 11.90 14.95
C HIS A 650 -51.77 10.50 14.65
N VAL A 651 -51.53 10.14 13.39
CA VAL A 651 -50.93 8.86 12.99
C VAL A 651 -49.51 8.74 13.53
N HIS A 652 -48.70 9.80 13.48
CA HIS A 652 -47.35 9.81 14.04
C HIS A 652 -47.38 9.64 15.56
N ARG A 653 -48.28 10.35 16.26
CA ARG A 653 -48.47 10.18 17.70
C ARG A 653 -48.97 8.78 18.04
N ASN A 654 -49.91 8.24 17.27
CA ASN A 654 -50.45 6.90 17.48
C ASN A 654 -49.40 5.83 17.16
N MET A 655 -48.56 6.02 16.14
CA MET A 655 -47.37 5.19 15.88
C MET A 655 -46.37 5.27 17.03
N GLN A 656 -46.16 6.46 17.60
CA GLN A 656 -45.24 6.63 18.73
C GLN A 656 -45.80 6.01 20.01
N GLU A 657 -47.11 6.07 20.22
CA GLU A 657 -47.83 5.35 21.28
C GLU A 657 -47.82 3.82 21.04
N GLN A 658 -47.98 3.37 19.80
CA GLN A 658 -47.85 1.97 19.39
C GLN A 658 -46.42 1.46 19.53
N ILE A 659 -45.40 2.24 19.18
CA ILE A 659 -43.98 1.91 19.39
C ILE A 659 -43.69 1.85 20.89
N ASN A 660 -44.22 2.77 21.69
CA ASN A 660 -44.08 2.72 23.15
C ASN A 660 -44.83 1.53 23.76
N PHE A 661 -46.00 1.17 23.21
CA PHE A 661 -46.75 -0.02 23.60
C PHE A 661 -46.00 -1.29 23.19
N LEU A 662 -45.45 -1.36 21.98
CA LEU A 662 -44.61 -2.46 21.49
C LEU A 662 -43.32 -2.55 22.27
N ARG A 663 -42.72 -1.43 22.70
CA ARG A 663 -41.54 -1.42 23.58
C ARG A 663 -41.88 -1.91 24.99
N LYS A 664 -43.05 -1.54 25.53
CA LYS A 664 -43.59 -2.08 26.78
C LYS A 664 -44.00 -3.56 26.65
N GLY A 665 -44.44 -3.95 25.46
CA GLY A 665 -44.79 -5.32 25.08
C GLY A 665 -43.56 -6.19 24.94
N LEU A 666 -42.53 -5.71 24.24
CA LEU A 666 -41.22 -6.34 24.07
C LEU A 666 -40.52 -6.49 25.41
N SER A 667 -40.49 -5.47 26.27
CA SER A 667 -39.95 -5.62 27.63
C SER A 667 -40.79 -6.56 28.51
N ARG A 668 -42.11 -6.67 28.29
CA ARG A 668 -42.96 -7.71 28.90
C ARG A 668 -42.77 -9.11 28.32
N ILE A 669 -42.38 -9.21 27.06
CA ILE A 669 -42.10 -10.47 26.38
C ILE A 669 -40.70 -10.94 26.76
N GLU A 670 -39.71 -10.06 26.77
CA GLU A 670 -38.34 -10.28 27.24
C GLU A 670 -38.31 -10.74 28.70
N SER A 671 -39.19 -10.21 29.56
CA SER A 671 -39.41 -10.72 30.93
C SER A 671 -40.25 -12.01 31.03
N LYS A 672 -40.92 -12.44 29.95
CA LYS A 672 -41.72 -13.68 29.88
C LYS A 672 -41.06 -14.80 29.06
N VAL A 673 -40.00 -14.52 28.31
CA VAL A 673 -39.32 -15.46 27.39
C VAL A 673 -38.36 -16.42 28.12
N GLY A 674 -38.27 -16.33 29.45
CA GLY A 674 -37.61 -17.35 30.28
C GLY A 674 -38.21 -18.76 30.21
N GLN A 675 -39.41 -18.95 29.64
CA GLN A 675 -40.00 -20.28 29.43
C GLN A 675 -40.90 -20.30 28.19
N ARG A 676 -40.42 -20.91 27.09
CA ARG A 676 -41.17 -21.77 26.13
C ARG A 676 -40.42 -21.90 24.81
N SER A 677 -39.78 -23.05 24.59
CA SER A 677 -39.32 -23.47 23.26
C SER A 677 -39.81 -24.89 22.96
N SER A 678 -40.89 -24.96 22.17
CA SER A 678 -41.18 -26.11 21.29
C SER A 678 -42.32 -25.86 20.29
N HIS A 679 -43.17 -24.82 20.47
CA HIS A 679 -44.33 -24.59 19.60
C HIS A 679 -44.13 -23.52 18.48
N LEU A 680 -43.06 -22.71 18.54
CA LEU A 680 -42.84 -21.56 17.63
C LEU A 680 -42.28 -21.95 16.25
N THR A 681 -41.76 -23.16 16.07
CA THR A 681 -41.15 -23.58 14.80
C THR A 681 -42.17 -24.01 13.74
N SER A 682 -43.37 -24.46 14.10
CA SER A 682 -44.41 -24.81 13.10
C SER A 682 -45.17 -23.59 12.61
N GLU A 683 -45.50 -22.64 13.50
CA GLU A 683 -46.18 -21.39 13.12
C GLU A 683 -45.30 -20.53 12.19
N TRP A 684 -43.98 -20.55 12.41
CA TRP A 684 -43.05 -19.84 11.52
C TRP A 684 -42.95 -20.47 10.13
N ALA A 685 -43.09 -21.80 10.04
CA ALA A 685 -43.13 -22.49 8.76
C ALA A 685 -44.42 -22.20 7.99
N GLU A 686 -45.58 -22.15 8.67
CA GLU A 686 -46.84 -21.73 8.05
C GLU A 686 -46.82 -20.27 7.60
N PHE A 687 -46.28 -19.37 8.42
CA PHE A 687 -46.16 -17.96 8.06
C PHE A 687 -45.26 -17.74 6.84
N LYS A 688 -44.15 -18.49 6.75
CA LYS A 688 -43.25 -18.45 5.59
C LYS A 688 -43.96 -18.94 4.31
N LYS A 689 -44.84 -19.94 4.44
CA LYS A 689 -45.63 -20.46 3.32
C LYS A 689 -46.70 -19.47 2.86
N ILE A 690 -47.32 -18.73 3.79
CA ILE A 690 -48.28 -17.66 3.48
C ILE A 690 -47.59 -16.49 2.76
N LEU A 691 -46.39 -16.11 3.21
CA LEU A 691 -45.61 -15.06 2.53
C LEU A 691 -45.18 -15.49 1.12
N GLU A 692 -44.82 -16.76 0.92
CA GLU A 692 -44.55 -17.28 -0.43
C GLU A 692 -45.78 -17.22 -1.33
N THR A 693 -46.97 -17.57 -0.82
CA THR A 693 -48.22 -17.43 -1.60
C THR A 693 -48.53 -15.98 -1.93
N ASP A 694 -48.36 -15.05 -0.98
CA ASP A 694 -48.61 -13.63 -1.23
C ASP A 694 -47.62 -13.03 -2.25
N THR A 695 -46.36 -13.44 -2.21
CA THR A 695 -45.38 -13.01 -3.23
C THR A 695 -45.71 -13.51 -4.63
N ASN A 696 -46.32 -14.69 -4.76
CA ASN A 696 -46.78 -15.20 -6.05
C ASN A 696 -48.02 -14.45 -6.54
N ILE A 697 -48.97 -14.14 -5.67
CA ILE A 697 -50.16 -13.33 -6.01
C ILE A 697 -49.74 -11.92 -6.47
N ILE A 698 -48.78 -11.29 -5.78
CA ILE A 698 -48.26 -9.97 -6.17
C ILE A 698 -47.58 -10.02 -7.55
N LYS A 699 -46.87 -11.11 -7.86
CA LYS A 699 -46.27 -11.30 -9.20
C LYS A 699 -47.34 -11.45 -10.26
N GLU A 700 -48.37 -12.27 -10.03
CA GLU A 700 -49.48 -12.43 -10.97
C GLU A 700 -50.24 -11.11 -11.19
N CYS A 701 -50.54 -10.35 -10.13
CA CYS A 701 -51.18 -9.04 -10.28
C CYS A 701 -50.31 -8.04 -11.05
N ASN A 702 -48.99 -8.06 -10.87
CA ASN A 702 -48.10 -7.20 -11.65
C ASN A 702 -48.00 -7.63 -13.12
N GLU A 703 -48.04 -8.93 -13.40
CA GLU A 703 -48.11 -9.46 -14.77
C GLU A 703 -49.45 -9.12 -15.44
N GLU A 704 -50.56 -9.14 -14.70
CA GLU A 704 -51.86 -8.70 -15.21
C GLU A 704 -51.94 -7.18 -15.41
N LEU A 705 -51.39 -6.39 -14.49
CA LEU A 705 -51.33 -4.93 -14.63
C LEU A 705 -50.45 -4.51 -15.82
N THR A 706 -49.33 -5.19 -16.04
CA THR A 706 -48.48 -4.94 -17.21
C THR A 706 -49.17 -5.35 -18.51
N LYS A 707 -49.88 -6.50 -18.53
CA LYS A 707 -50.71 -6.90 -19.69
C LYS A 707 -51.84 -5.90 -19.96
N ALA A 708 -52.57 -5.47 -18.94
CA ALA A 708 -53.63 -4.48 -19.05
C ALA A 708 -53.10 -3.12 -19.51
N HIS A 709 -51.91 -2.72 -19.05
CA HIS A 709 -51.27 -1.49 -19.49
C HIS A 709 -50.83 -1.57 -20.96
N THR A 710 -50.27 -2.70 -21.40
CA THR A 710 -49.94 -2.92 -22.82
C THR A 710 -51.17 -3.04 -23.72
N GLN A 711 -52.32 -3.46 -23.20
CA GLN A 711 -53.59 -3.47 -23.95
C GLN A 711 -54.21 -2.07 -24.06
N LEU A 712 -54.12 -1.26 -23.00
CA LEU A 712 -54.55 0.15 -23.02
C LEU A 712 -53.71 1.01 -23.96
N ASP A 713 -52.40 0.75 -24.06
CA ASP A 713 -51.52 1.44 -25.00
C ASP A 713 -51.69 0.96 -26.47
N ALA A 714 -52.42 -0.12 -26.71
CA ALA A 714 -52.74 -0.64 -28.05
C ALA A 714 -54.12 -0.18 -28.57
N GLU A 715 -54.96 0.43 -27.73
CA GLU A 715 -56.28 0.99 -28.09
C GLU A 715 -56.30 2.53 -28.15
N VAL A 716 -55.13 3.18 -28.06
CA VAL A 716 -54.92 4.62 -28.37
C VAL A 716 -54.11 4.73 -29.66
#